data_AF-A0A356ES06-F1
#
_entry.id   AF-A0A356ES06-F1
#
_cell.length_a   1.000
_cell.length_b   1.000
_cell.length_c   1.000
_cell.angle_alpha   90.00
_cell.angle_beta   90.00
_cell.angle_gamma   90.00
#
_symmetry.space_group_name_H-M   'P 1'
#
loop_
_entity.id
_entity.type
_entity.pdbx_description
1 polymer ?
#
loop_
_entity_poly.entity_id
_entity_poly.type
_entity_poly.pdbx_seq_one_letter_code
_entity_poly.pdbx_strand_id
1 'polypeptide(L)'
;LSMTAPVEATAATQVLTLRLPVAPSARFDLSVEGDVEVKGGLEVVRRTLDDKAGVTRFELLPRGGDVSLVMTLNSRLRRKDQIVLARSVLLAMVNEAGQRLHSTISLSVLHRAADLFRFEVPDGFEITKVHSPELSSWSVVSRDEGGRVLEVRLREATTENVVLSIVAESNDPKLDDWTLPRIAPLDVDGQVAVVGILVDPRLGPTLISPEGLIPIDASVLQPAMPATTDGAGRDEPPLTAVAAYYAAGKDFSVRARFEKQAARFDATTVLLLGLSDKMQTLSGDLIVVPEHETLFEVDFLLPAAWKVVSVVGPQGEAIPFERHENPARVHVRLHQGVVPGAEGFVRFVATATPTGWLGDWSEVDVVFPEVRLQGKGRQRGAIAVAVEDDLRVVPQTEKGLIPLDEAQKKDFRLEGVRTDLAYRHDDGPFEAALKIERTTPRLTAKTHSFLRVEPGILIGHYEVTYDVTEARTRTLRFRLPNSTPADLAIVGLGGVQIKQYAGDATDQGRLWTVELAEARRGPITLAVDFQQPLGENDPLDLELPILVAEGVAHQSGLVAVEGNAELDVEVKTDSRRVDVGELVDAEYQPGRRLLGVFSFVGQAPRVAIDAFRRPAYALSTAIVQQGRLTTTLSAEGVAQTDARFQLRSKAIYLEVVLPDGAQLWSVVLDGRPIKPQSQDGRLLLNLAGQTDATSEAEGRATELQIVYEMPVAPVGLLQDVTIGAPRLLLREDADGEAAEVPLVGMEWELVLPWRYQVVGSESTLMSNQVRPPEPVILRAFQLLGLSPGGGLGCAMMAKREASRSCDTAAVPGFESEEYNVDPLSQIDRQISVKVRELEAFGERFERRSGLHTLDTSVPATAADREILEREIESLGTADRDTLTLKNTVDMQQLGRLRNDLAALQAERRRLASDRAAESKPLSVELPASETLPGVTPTQTSAMHDHRSEEVMPDFAVAGGSYARGKSLAYDAGSFGLLGLRGVKFDLNQRQTEQRLPTVVFQSLGERPRLDVTLADRQSFKTLGWAVAMTVVLVGLALGCRSGRTKFRYLLAVGLIASLLPIVPGFAFLAVPCDMAVYAVLVLIAYYGIALVG
;
A
#
# COMPACT_ATOMS: atom_id res chain seq x y z
N LEU A 1 -137.67 2.66 59.03
CA LEU A 1 -137.98 3.14 57.67
C LEU A 1 -137.34 2.18 56.69
N SER A 2 -138.10 1.54 55.81
CA SER A 2 -137.55 0.69 54.75
C SER A 2 -137.49 1.51 53.47
N MET A 3 -136.30 1.70 52.91
CA MET A 3 -136.08 2.48 51.69
C MET A 3 -135.42 1.58 50.64
N THR A 4 -135.94 1.61 49.42
CA THR A 4 -135.38 0.88 48.28
C THR A 4 -134.93 1.91 47.26
N ALA A 5 -133.68 1.83 46.81
CA ALA A 5 -133.11 2.73 45.81
C ALA A 5 -132.42 1.91 44.70
N PRO A 6 -132.45 2.39 43.45
CA PRO A 6 -131.78 1.72 42.34
C PRO A 6 -130.25 1.79 42.52
N VAL A 7 -129.57 0.70 42.20
CA VAL A 7 -128.11 0.63 42.15
C VAL A 7 -127.69 0.70 40.68
N GLU A 8 -126.85 1.67 40.35
CA GLU A 8 -126.19 1.72 39.03
C GLU A 8 -124.91 0.88 39.10
N ALA A 9 -124.87 -0.22 38.36
CA ALA A 9 -123.73 -1.13 38.34
C ALA A 9 -122.99 -1.07 36.98
N THR A 10 -121.68 -0.91 37.03
CA THR A 10 -120.76 -1.17 35.92
C THR A 10 -119.94 -2.44 36.22
N ALA A 11 -119.07 -2.87 35.29
CA ALA A 11 -118.23 -4.05 35.47
C ALA A 11 -117.27 -3.98 36.69
N ALA A 12 -116.99 -2.79 37.23
CA ALA A 12 -116.03 -2.60 38.32
C ALA A 12 -116.58 -1.80 39.52
N THR A 13 -117.67 -1.04 39.36
CA THR A 13 -118.21 -0.16 40.41
C THR A 13 -119.73 -0.26 40.53
N GLN A 14 -120.25 -0.21 41.74
CA GLN A 14 -121.68 -0.08 42.05
C GLN A 14 -121.90 1.25 42.76
N VAL A 15 -122.80 2.07 42.22
CA VAL A 15 -123.15 3.40 42.77
C VAL A 15 -124.59 3.37 43.26
N LEU A 16 -124.79 3.77 44.50
CA LEU A 16 -126.09 3.84 45.15
C LEU A 16 -126.36 5.29 45.59
N THR A 17 -127.40 5.91 45.03
CA THR A 17 -127.77 7.30 45.38
C THR A 17 -129.11 7.33 46.11
N LEU A 18 -129.14 7.93 47.31
CA LEU A 18 -130.32 7.99 48.18
C LEU A 18 -130.30 9.24 49.06
N ARG A 19 -131.47 9.73 49.46
CA ARG A 19 -131.60 10.89 50.36
C ARG A 19 -131.96 10.45 51.77
N LEU A 20 -131.07 10.69 52.73
CA LEU A 20 -131.28 10.30 54.13
C LEU A 20 -132.03 11.40 54.92
N PRO A 21 -133.01 11.04 55.77
CA PRO A 21 -133.68 11.99 56.66
C PRO A 21 -132.71 12.54 57.73
N VAL A 22 -132.90 13.79 58.13
CA VAL A 22 -132.07 14.43 59.17
C VAL A 22 -132.61 14.01 60.55
N ALA A 23 -131.84 13.18 61.27
CA ALA A 23 -132.13 12.77 62.65
C ALA A 23 -130.89 12.98 63.54
N PRO A 24 -131.06 13.41 64.81
CA PRO A 24 -129.93 13.76 65.69
C PRO A 24 -129.08 12.55 66.14
N SER A 25 -129.53 11.32 65.92
CA SER A 25 -128.74 10.09 66.09
C SER A 25 -129.32 8.97 65.23
N ALA A 26 -128.57 8.48 64.23
CA ALA A 26 -129.00 7.37 63.37
C ALA A 26 -127.82 6.46 63.02
N ARG A 27 -128.10 5.15 62.88
CA ARG A 27 -127.19 4.11 62.39
C ARG A 27 -127.69 3.65 61.03
N PHE A 28 -126.81 3.51 60.05
CA PHE A 28 -127.15 3.04 58.70
C PHE A 28 -126.43 1.73 58.42
N ASP A 29 -127.15 0.61 58.50
CA ASP A 29 -126.63 -0.71 58.15
C ASP A 29 -127.01 -1.04 56.69
N LEU A 30 -126.01 -1.36 55.87
CA LEU A 30 -126.15 -1.70 54.46
C LEU A 30 -125.63 -3.12 54.22
N SER A 31 -126.41 -3.93 53.49
CA SER A 31 -126.03 -5.30 53.12
C SER A 31 -125.93 -5.38 51.60
N VAL A 32 -124.77 -5.77 51.08
CA VAL A 32 -124.48 -5.81 49.64
C VAL A 32 -123.96 -7.19 49.27
N GLU A 33 -124.50 -7.78 48.21
CA GLU A 33 -124.03 -9.08 47.70
C GLU A 33 -122.59 -8.97 47.14
N GLY A 34 -121.76 -9.96 47.44
CA GLY A 34 -120.34 -10.03 47.07
C GLY A 34 -119.37 -9.42 48.09
N ASP A 35 -118.07 -9.64 47.87
CA ASP A 35 -116.96 -9.03 48.62
C ASP A 35 -116.71 -7.61 48.09
N VAL A 36 -117.41 -6.64 48.68
CA VAL A 36 -117.46 -5.26 48.21
C VAL A 36 -116.78 -4.33 49.21
N GLU A 37 -116.14 -3.27 48.75
CA GLU A 37 -115.54 -2.20 49.55
C GLU A 37 -116.16 -0.84 49.17
N VAL A 38 -116.45 0.03 50.14
CA VAL A 38 -116.92 1.40 49.88
C VAL A 38 -115.71 2.30 49.60
N LYS A 39 -115.64 2.90 48.42
CA LYS A 39 -114.57 3.83 48.01
C LYS A 39 -114.94 5.31 48.23
N GLY A 40 -116.22 5.64 48.37
CA GLY A 40 -116.66 7.01 48.61
C GLY A 40 -118.13 7.14 49.01
N GLY A 41 -118.50 8.27 49.59
CA GLY A 41 -119.88 8.63 49.94
C GLY A 41 -120.14 8.77 51.45
N LEU A 42 -119.96 7.69 52.21
CA LEU A 42 -120.15 7.66 53.67
C LEU A 42 -118.95 7.01 54.36
N GLU A 43 -118.67 7.42 55.60
CA GLU A 43 -117.64 6.80 56.43
C GLU A 43 -118.09 5.43 56.91
N VAL A 44 -117.22 4.44 56.72
CA VAL A 44 -117.43 3.06 57.15
C VAL A 44 -116.97 2.91 58.59
N VAL A 45 -117.90 2.65 59.51
CA VAL A 45 -117.61 2.36 60.91
C VAL A 45 -117.15 0.91 61.07
N ARG A 46 -117.87 -0.01 60.41
CA ARG A 46 -117.57 -1.43 60.48
C ARG A 46 -117.95 -2.12 59.17
N ARG A 47 -117.09 -3.02 58.71
CA ARG A 47 -117.33 -3.90 57.56
C ARG A 47 -117.15 -5.35 58.00
N THR A 48 -118.14 -6.19 57.71
CA THR A 48 -118.10 -7.63 58.03
C THR A 48 -118.52 -8.42 56.81
N LEU A 49 -117.66 -9.29 56.30
CA LEU A 49 -117.96 -10.21 55.20
C LEU A 49 -118.53 -11.51 55.78
N ASP A 50 -119.66 -11.96 55.24
CA ASP A 50 -120.22 -13.29 55.52
C ASP A 50 -120.01 -14.18 54.30
N ASP A 51 -118.91 -14.95 54.33
CA ASP A 51 -118.49 -15.82 53.22
C ASP A 51 -119.51 -16.91 52.87
N LYS A 52 -120.33 -17.36 53.84
CA LYS A 52 -121.34 -18.40 53.61
C LYS A 52 -122.60 -17.86 52.95
N ALA A 53 -122.98 -16.63 53.28
CA ALA A 53 -124.10 -15.95 52.65
C ALA A 53 -123.72 -15.24 51.34
N GLY A 54 -122.42 -15.00 51.11
CA GLY A 54 -121.93 -14.27 49.94
C GLY A 54 -122.25 -12.78 49.98
N VAL A 55 -122.30 -12.18 51.17
CA VAL A 55 -122.77 -10.81 51.39
C VAL A 55 -121.81 -10.04 52.29
N THR A 56 -121.48 -8.80 51.92
CA THR A 56 -120.79 -7.84 52.79
C THR A 56 -121.80 -6.97 53.54
N ARG A 57 -121.67 -6.90 54.86
CA ARG A 57 -122.44 -5.99 55.71
C ARG A 57 -121.59 -4.81 56.15
N PHE A 58 -122.12 -3.61 55.96
CA PHE A 58 -121.53 -2.34 56.37
C PHE A 58 -122.37 -1.67 57.43
N GLU A 59 -121.71 -1.14 58.46
CA GLU A 59 -122.24 -0.13 59.36
C GLU A 59 -121.61 1.20 58.93
N LEU A 60 -122.44 2.14 58.46
CA LEU A 60 -122.01 3.44 57.93
C LEU A 60 -122.54 4.57 58.82
N LEU A 61 -121.78 5.66 58.90
CA LEU A 61 -122.19 6.91 59.57
C LEU A 61 -123.04 7.76 58.62
N PRO A 62 -124.36 7.93 58.87
CA PRO A 62 -125.22 8.72 57.98
C PRO A 62 -124.94 10.21 58.11
N ARG A 63 -124.92 10.93 56.98
CA ARG A 63 -124.99 12.40 56.90
C ARG A 63 -126.33 12.79 56.29
N GLY A 64 -127.05 13.73 56.91
CA GLY A 64 -128.37 14.15 56.41
C GLY A 64 -128.27 14.84 55.05
N GLY A 65 -129.19 14.54 54.12
CA GLY A 65 -129.17 15.07 52.74
C GLY A 65 -129.01 13.99 51.68
N ASP A 66 -128.68 14.42 50.45
CA ASP A 66 -128.44 13.52 49.32
C ASP A 66 -127.07 12.83 49.48
N VAL A 67 -127.05 11.50 49.39
CA VAL A 67 -125.87 10.65 49.56
C VAL A 67 -125.68 9.81 48.31
N SER A 68 -124.45 9.78 47.78
CA SER A 68 -124.04 8.85 46.73
C SER A 68 -122.92 7.97 47.25
N LEU A 69 -123.17 6.67 47.36
CA LEU A 69 -122.24 5.66 47.85
C LEU A 69 -121.60 4.94 46.66
N VAL A 70 -120.29 5.00 46.54
CA VAL A 70 -119.52 4.30 45.49
C VAL A 70 -118.85 3.08 46.10
N MET A 71 -119.15 1.92 45.54
CA MET A 71 -118.73 0.61 46.03
C MET A 71 -118.00 -0.16 44.92
N THR A 72 -116.95 -0.90 45.26
CA THR A 72 -116.13 -1.65 44.29
C THR A 72 -115.83 -3.06 44.80
N LEU A 73 -115.70 -4.04 43.90
CA LEU A 73 -115.29 -5.40 44.25
C LEU A 73 -113.86 -5.41 44.79
N ASN A 74 -113.67 -6.00 45.97
CA ASN A 74 -112.35 -6.13 46.59
C ASN A 74 -111.55 -7.22 45.88
N SER A 75 -110.52 -6.82 45.12
CA SER A 75 -109.80 -7.67 44.16
C SER A 75 -108.46 -8.21 44.67
N ARG A 76 -108.29 -8.34 46.00
CA ARG A 76 -107.03 -8.81 46.59
C ARG A 76 -106.81 -10.33 46.54
N LEU A 77 -107.77 -11.14 46.09
CA LEU A 77 -107.68 -12.61 46.15
C LEU A 77 -107.62 -13.36 44.80
N ARG A 78 -107.35 -12.68 43.67
CA ARG A 78 -107.23 -13.38 42.36
C ARG A 78 -105.96 -13.04 41.57
N ARG A 79 -104.79 -13.41 42.11
CA ARG A 79 -103.54 -13.58 41.32
C ARG A 79 -103.40 -14.96 40.67
N LYS A 80 -104.24 -15.93 41.02
CA LYS A 80 -104.12 -17.32 40.54
C LYS A 80 -104.59 -17.58 39.09
N ASP A 81 -105.09 -16.57 38.38
CA ASP A 81 -105.60 -16.72 37.01
C ASP A 81 -104.75 -15.97 35.95
N GLN A 82 -103.59 -15.42 36.32
CA GLN A 82 -102.71 -14.71 35.38
C GLN A 82 -101.71 -15.70 34.77
N ILE A 83 -101.66 -15.79 33.44
CA ILE A 83 -100.71 -16.68 32.73
C ILE A 83 -99.57 -15.86 32.14
N VAL A 84 -98.34 -16.05 32.61
CA VAL A 84 -97.12 -15.40 32.10
C VAL A 84 -96.06 -16.43 31.77
N LEU A 85 -95.49 -16.33 30.56
CA LEU A 85 -94.35 -17.15 30.14
C LEU A 85 -93.07 -16.33 30.09
N ALA A 86 -91.99 -16.81 30.71
CA ALA A 86 -90.68 -16.20 30.67
C ALA A 86 -89.73 -16.90 29.69
N ARG A 87 -89.02 -16.11 28.88
CA ARG A 87 -87.85 -16.55 28.13
C ARG A 87 -86.65 -15.74 28.59
N SER A 88 -85.60 -16.40 29.08
CA SER A 88 -84.45 -15.73 29.67
C SER A 88 -83.15 -16.03 28.90
N VAL A 89 -82.27 -15.05 28.80
CA VAL A 89 -80.85 -15.27 28.55
C VAL A 89 -80.10 -14.84 29.80
N LEU A 90 -79.40 -15.79 30.43
CA LEU A 90 -78.68 -15.62 31.68
C LEU A 90 -77.18 -15.75 31.39
N LEU A 91 -76.44 -14.66 31.52
CA LEU A 91 -75.00 -14.64 31.35
C LEU A 91 -74.33 -14.44 32.71
N ALA A 92 -73.64 -15.46 33.20
CA ALA A 92 -72.81 -15.36 34.37
C ALA A 92 -71.36 -15.09 33.94
N MET A 93 -70.83 -13.95 34.37
CA MET A 93 -69.48 -13.49 34.09
C MET A 93 -68.65 -13.62 35.37
N VAL A 94 -67.55 -14.35 35.31
CA VAL A 94 -66.66 -14.64 36.45
C VAL A 94 -65.26 -14.11 36.16
N ASN A 95 -64.74 -13.27 37.06
CA ASN A 95 -63.36 -12.79 37.03
C ASN A 95 -62.67 -13.04 38.39
N GLU A 96 -61.39 -12.67 38.53
CA GLU A 96 -60.66 -12.88 39.80
C GLU A 96 -61.23 -12.07 40.97
N ALA A 97 -61.88 -10.94 40.70
CA ALA A 97 -62.33 -9.98 41.71
C ALA A 97 -63.80 -10.14 42.11
N GLY A 98 -64.60 -10.88 41.35
CA GLY A 98 -66.04 -10.94 41.54
C GLY A 98 -66.81 -11.63 40.41
N GLN A 99 -68.12 -11.44 40.44
CA GLN A 99 -69.06 -11.99 39.48
C GLN A 99 -70.08 -10.94 39.06
N ARG A 100 -70.44 -10.96 37.78
CA ARG A 100 -71.53 -10.17 37.22
C ARG A 100 -72.53 -11.09 36.56
N LEU A 101 -73.81 -10.91 36.89
CA LEU A 101 -74.91 -11.61 36.27
C LEU A 101 -75.68 -10.64 35.37
N HIS A 102 -75.82 -10.97 34.09
CA HIS A 102 -76.66 -10.23 33.16
C HIS A 102 -77.82 -11.12 32.71
N SER A 103 -79.03 -10.76 33.11
CA SER A 103 -80.26 -11.48 32.78
C SER A 103 -81.14 -10.63 31.87
N THR A 104 -81.36 -11.09 30.64
CA THR A 104 -82.38 -10.53 29.75
C THR A 104 -83.60 -11.43 29.76
N ILE A 105 -84.74 -10.92 30.20
CA ILE A 105 -85.96 -11.70 30.45
C ILE A 105 -87.09 -11.10 29.63
N SER A 106 -87.63 -11.88 28.69
CA SER A 106 -88.84 -11.57 27.93
C SER A 106 -90.03 -12.26 28.57
N LEU A 107 -91.02 -11.48 28.99
CA LEU A 107 -92.23 -11.91 29.67
C LEU A 107 -93.43 -11.75 28.72
N SER A 108 -93.99 -12.86 28.27
CA SER A 108 -95.20 -12.87 27.45
C SER A 108 -96.42 -13.05 28.35
N VAL A 109 -97.20 -11.98 28.52
CA VAL A 109 -98.42 -11.96 29.33
C VAL A 109 -99.59 -12.47 28.49
N LEU A 110 -100.03 -13.71 28.72
CA LEU A 110 -101.04 -14.37 27.89
C LEU A 110 -102.47 -14.16 28.38
N HIS A 111 -102.65 -13.96 29.70
CA HIS A 111 -103.98 -13.76 30.28
C HIS A 111 -103.97 -12.73 31.41
N ARG A 112 -104.79 -11.68 31.27
CA ARG A 112 -104.90 -10.48 32.12
C ARG A 112 -103.62 -9.62 32.20
N ALA A 113 -103.81 -8.31 32.06
CA ALA A 113 -102.73 -7.34 32.08
C ALA A 113 -101.94 -7.37 33.40
N ALA A 114 -100.60 -7.25 33.31
CA ALA A 114 -99.67 -7.23 34.44
C ALA A 114 -98.93 -5.89 34.50
N ASP A 115 -98.77 -5.33 35.69
CA ASP A 115 -97.95 -4.14 35.96
C ASP A 115 -96.82 -4.40 36.98
N LEU A 116 -96.79 -5.56 37.63
CA LEU A 116 -95.78 -5.94 38.64
C LEU A 116 -95.17 -7.30 38.30
N PHE A 117 -93.85 -7.35 38.18
CA PHE A 117 -93.08 -8.58 38.04
C PHE A 117 -92.08 -8.72 39.19
N ARG A 118 -91.99 -9.91 39.79
CA ARG A 118 -91.09 -10.18 40.91
C ARG A 118 -90.03 -11.20 40.53
N PHE A 119 -88.80 -10.94 40.94
CA PHE A 119 -87.65 -11.82 40.72
C PHE A 119 -86.95 -12.13 42.04
N GLU A 120 -86.55 -13.37 42.22
CA GLU A 120 -85.64 -13.76 43.30
C GLU A 120 -84.23 -13.25 42.98
N VAL A 121 -83.61 -12.58 43.94
CA VAL A 121 -82.25 -12.07 43.84
C VAL A 121 -81.32 -13.03 44.60
N PRO A 122 -80.27 -13.58 43.97
CA PRO A 122 -79.30 -14.43 44.64
C PRO A 122 -78.66 -13.77 45.87
N ASP A 123 -78.33 -14.59 46.87
CA ASP A 123 -77.58 -14.13 48.04
C ASP A 123 -76.19 -13.61 47.63
N GLY A 124 -75.76 -12.51 48.25
CA GLY A 124 -74.47 -11.86 47.95
C GLY A 124 -74.47 -10.96 46.71
N PHE A 125 -75.52 -10.97 45.88
CA PHE A 125 -75.62 -10.10 44.69
C PHE A 125 -76.34 -8.78 44.98
N GLU A 126 -75.85 -7.68 44.45
CA GLU A 126 -76.54 -6.39 44.46
C GLU A 126 -77.06 -6.08 43.05
N ILE A 127 -78.33 -5.64 42.95
CA ILE A 127 -78.90 -5.21 41.68
C ILE A 127 -78.35 -3.82 41.34
N THR A 128 -77.52 -3.74 40.31
CA THR A 128 -76.90 -2.47 39.87
C THR A 128 -77.68 -1.77 38.77
N LYS A 129 -78.42 -2.54 37.95
CA LYS A 129 -79.20 -1.98 36.83
C LYS A 129 -80.44 -2.81 36.56
N VAL A 130 -81.58 -2.12 36.40
CA VAL A 130 -82.82 -2.69 35.85
C VAL A 130 -83.28 -1.77 34.73
N HIS A 131 -83.50 -2.32 33.54
CA HIS A 131 -83.93 -1.57 32.37
C HIS A 131 -85.11 -2.25 31.68
N SER A 132 -86.14 -1.46 31.37
CA SER A 132 -87.30 -1.84 30.56
C SER A 132 -87.90 -0.58 29.94
N PRO A 133 -88.40 -0.61 28.70
CA PRO A 133 -89.07 0.54 28.09
C PRO A 133 -90.21 1.10 28.95
N GLU A 134 -91.00 0.22 29.57
CA GLU A 134 -92.18 0.58 30.37
C GLU A 134 -91.89 0.69 31.87
N LEU A 135 -90.63 0.81 32.29
CA LEU A 135 -90.27 0.86 33.71
C LEU A 135 -90.82 2.13 34.39
N SER A 136 -91.54 1.94 35.50
CA SER A 136 -91.96 3.02 36.40
C SER A 136 -91.04 3.11 37.62
N SER A 137 -90.84 1.98 38.30
CA SER A 137 -89.96 1.88 39.47
C SER A 137 -89.51 0.44 39.68
N TRP A 138 -88.40 0.28 40.39
CA TRP A 138 -87.98 -1.02 40.90
C TRP A 138 -87.44 -0.86 42.32
N SER A 139 -87.58 -1.91 43.13
CA SER A 139 -87.06 -1.94 44.49
C SER A 139 -86.76 -3.37 44.91
N VAL A 140 -85.69 -3.56 45.68
CA VAL A 140 -85.37 -4.85 46.30
C VAL A 140 -85.96 -4.88 47.71
N VAL A 141 -86.82 -5.86 47.98
CA VAL A 141 -87.53 -6.05 49.26
C VAL A 141 -87.08 -7.36 49.90
N SER A 142 -86.93 -7.38 51.22
CA SER A 142 -86.63 -8.61 51.98
C SER A 142 -87.91 -9.36 52.31
N ARG A 143 -87.91 -10.70 52.21
CA ARG A 143 -89.03 -11.55 52.65
C ARG A 143 -88.95 -11.86 54.15
N ASP A 144 -90.12 -12.05 54.77
CA ASP A 144 -90.27 -12.46 56.17
C ASP A 144 -89.65 -13.85 56.47
N GLU A 145 -89.53 -14.71 55.45
CA GLU A 145 -88.93 -16.07 55.54
C GLU A 145 -87.44 -16.11 55.13
N GLY A 146 -86.81 -14.95 54.91
CA GLY A 146 -85.48 -14.86 54.31
C GLY A 146 -85.53 -14.83 52.78
N GLY A 147 -84.51 -14.21 52.17
CA GLY A 147 -84.41 -14.01 50.71
C GLY A 147 -84.82 -12.60 50.27
N ARG A 148 -84.21 -12.16 49.15
CA ARG A 148 -84.43 -10.82 48.57
C ARG A 148 -85.22 -10.95 47.26
N VAL A 149 -86.22 -10.11 47.10
CA VAL A 149 -87.09 -10.08 45.92
C VAL A 149 -86.98 -8.72 45.25
N LEU A 150 -86.60 -8.70 43.98
CA LEU A 150 -86.67 -7.53 43.12
C LEU A 150 -88.11 -7.37 42.62
N GLU A 151 -88.78 -6.30 43.03
CA GLU A 151 -90.07 -5.87 42.48
C GLU A 151 -89.82 -4.89 41.34
N VAL A 152 -90.33 -5.19 40.15
CA VAL A 152 -90.27 -4.33 38.96
C VAL A 152 -91.69 -3.92 38.59
N ARG A 153 -91.97 -2.61 38.65
CA ARG A 153 -93.30 -2.05 38.31
C ARG A 153 -93.26 -1.31 36.98
N LEU A 154 -94.25 -1.58 36.15
CA LEU A 154 -94.45 -0.90 34.88
C LEU A 154 -95.27 0.38 35.05
N ARG A 155 -95.23 1.26 34.04
CA ARG A 155 -96.04 2.48 33.99
C ARG A 155 -97.52 2.20 33.86
N GLU A 156 -97.87 1.19 33.07
CA GLU A 156 -99.24 0.74 32.84
C GLU A 156 -99.29 -0.80 32.84
N ALA A 157 -100.44 -1.35 33.25
CA ALA A 157 -100.68 -2.78 33.17
C ALA A 157 -100.79 -3.19 31.70
N THR A 158 -99.96 -4.14 31.25
CA THR A 158 -99.88 -4.54 29.84
C THR A 158 -100.17 -6.01 29.63
N THR A 159 -100.70 -6.33 28.44
CA THR A 159 -100.79 -7.71 27.90
C THR A 159 -99.75 -7.97 26.81
N GLU A 160 -98.93 -6.97 26.49
CA GLU A 160 -97.85 -7.09 25.51
C GLU A 160 -96.62 -7.78 26.10
N ASN A 161 -95.67 -8.13 25.24
CA ASN A 161 -94.42 -8.76 25.65
C ASN A 161 -93.50 -7.72 26.32
N VAL A 162 -93.08 -7.99 27.56
CA VAL A 162 -92.24 -7.09 28.34
C VAL A 162 -90.81 -7.63 28.36
N VAL A 163 -89.84 -6.83 27.93
CA VAL A 163 -88.42 -7.21 27.97
C VAL A 163 -87.71 -6.45 29.09
N LEU A 164 -87.12 -7.19 30.02
CA LEU A 164 -86.36 -6.67 31.15
C LEU A 164 -84.89 -7.04 30.98
N SER A 165 -83.99 -6.09 31.21
CA SER A 165 -82.55 -6.32 31.34
C SER A 165 -82.15 -6.01 32.77
N ILE A 166 -81.66 -7.02 33.49
CA ILE A 166 -81.28 -6.92 34.89
C ILE A 166 -79.81 -7.26 35.02
N VAL A 167 -79.04 -6.39 35.66
CA VAL A 167 -77.62 -6.60 35.97
C VAL A 167 -77.47 -6.64 37.48
N ALA A 168 -76.75 -7.65 37.95
CA ALA A 168 -76.40 -7.82 39.35
C ALA A 168 -74.91 -8.13 39.50
N GLU A 169 -74.27 -7.64 40.56
CA GLU A 169 -72.84 -7.82 40.81
C GLU A 169 -72.59 -8.37 42.22
N SER A 170 -71.52 -9.14 42.37
CA SER A 170 -71.00 -9.67 43.63
C SER A 170 -69.47 -9.54 43.62
N ASN A 171 -68.88 -9.12 44.74
CA ASN A 171 -67.43 -9.08 44.93
C ASN A 171 -66.85 -10.40 45.48
N ASP A 172 -67.68 -11.44 45.60
CA ASP A 172 -67.26 -12.77 46.04
C ASP A 172 -67.40 -13.79 44.89
N PRO A 173 -66.30 -14.12 44.19
CA PRO A 173 -66.36 -14.98 43.02
C PRO A 173 -66.48 -16.48 43.34
N LYS A 174 -66.29 -16.92 44.59
CA LYS A 174 -66.42 -18.33 45.01
C LYS A 174 -65.80 -19.34 44.03
N LEU A 175 -64.58 -19.08 43.55
CA LEU A 175 -63.94 -19.81 42.44
C LEU A 175 -63.81 -21.34 42.68
N ASP A 176 -63.65 -21.77 43.93
CA ASP A 176 -63.47 -23.18 44.31
C ASP A 176 -64.76 -24.02 44.34
N ASP A 177 -65.91 -23.39 44.59
CA ASP A 177 -67.24 -24.03 44.71
C ASP A 177 -68.29 -23.12 44.09
N TRP A 178 -68.06 -22.75 42.84
CA TRP A 178 -68.90 -21.80 42.14
C TRP A 178 -70.22 -22.48 41.77
N THR A 179 -71.34 -21.84 42.13
CA THR A 179 -72.68 -22.26 41.73
C THR A 179 -73.32 -21.16 40.91
N LEU A 180 -73.93 -21.49 39.78
CA LEU A 180 -74.58 -20.50 38.90
C LEU A 180 -75.62 -19.66 39.67
N PRO A 181 -75.37 -18.35 39.88
CA PRO A 181 -76.36 -17.46 40.46
C PRO A 181 -77.45 -17.16 39.43
N ARG A 182 -78.71 -17.04 39.87
CA ARG A 182 -79.85 -16.83 38.96
C ARG A 182 -80.84 -15.77 39.47
N ILE A 183 -81.24 -14.85 38.59
CA ILE A 183 -82.37 -13.96 38.83
C ILE A 183 -83.63 -14.68 38.34
N ALA A 184 -84.35 -15.34 39.25
CA ALA A 184 -85.45 -16.24 38.90
C ALA A 184 -86.80 -15.50 38.93
N PRO A 185 -87.60 -15.51 37.85
CA PRO A 185 -88.94 -14.95 37.86
C PRO A 185 -89.88 -15.75 38.78
N LEU A 186 -90.63 -15.06 39.65
CA LEU A 186 -91.51 -15.68 40.64
C LEU A 186 -92.97 -15.80 40.19
N ASP A 187 -93.43 -14.87 39.35
CA ASP A 187 -94.83 -14.74 38.92
C ASP A 187 -95.06 -15.27 37.50
N VAL A 188 -94.52 -16.47 37.20
CA VAL A 188 -94.60 -17.08 35.86
C VAL A 188 -95.06 -18.54 35.91
N ASP A 189 -95.82 -18.95 34.91
CA ASP A 189 -96.36 -20.31 34.76
C ASP A 189 -95.39 -21.25 34.03
N GLY A 190 -94.47 -20.68 33.25
CA GLY A 190 -93.46 -21.42 32.53
C GLY A 190 -92.23 -20.56 32.24
N GLN A 191 -91.05 -21.19 32.27
CA GLN A 191 -89.79 -20.54 31.99
C GLN A 191 -88.92 -21.43 31.12
N VAL A 192 -88.27 -20.83 30.13
CA VAL A 192 -87.11 -21.40 29.42
C VAL A 192 -85.95 -20.42 29.47
N ALA A 193 -84.71 -20.92 29.50
CA ALA A 193 -83.54 -20.07 29.55
C ALA A 193 -82.39 -20.56 28.67
N VAL A 194 -81.60 -19.62 28.14
CA VAL A 194 -80.25 -19.89 27.65
C VAL A 194 -79.28 -19.40 28.71
N VAL A 195 -78.39 -20.27 29.16
CA VAL A 195 -77.38 -19.99 30.19
C VAL A 195 -76.01 -19.94 29.54
N GLY A 196 -75.29 -18.84 29.72
CA GLY A 196 -73.90 -18.68 29.30
C GLY A 196 -72.99 -18.45 30.49
N ILE A 197 -71.83 -19.09 30.48
CA ILE A 197 -70.76 -18.90 31.47
C ILE A 197 -69.58 -18.26 30.74
N LEU A 198 -69.23 -17.03 31.12
CA LEU A 198 -68.11 -16.29 30.58
C LEU A 198 -67.07 -16.08 31.68
N VAL A 199 -65.82 -16.40 31.39
CA VAL A 199 -64.76 -16.43 32.40
C VAL A 199 -63.54 -15.64 31.90
N ASP A 200 -62.85 -14.97 32.83
CA ASP A 200 -61.55 -14.34 32.58
C ASP A 200 -60.55 -15.39 32.04
N PRO A 201 -59.80 -15.12 30.95
CA PRO A 201 -58.81 -16.05 30.40
C PRO A 201 -57.77 -16.56 31.41
N ARG A 202 -57.55 -15.85 32.51
CA ARG A 202 -56.65 -16.25 33.61
C ARG A 202 -57.21 -17.37 34.48
N LEU A 203 -58.50 -17.65 34.37
CA LEU A 203 -59.20 -18.68 35.13
C LEU A 203 -59.48 -19.89 34.23
N GLY A 204 -58.87 -21.02 34.55
CA GLY A 204 -59.12 -22.29 33.88
C GLY A 204 -60.29 -23.04 34.53
N PRO A 205 -61.37 -23.38 33.80
CA PRO A 205 -62.40 -24.28 34.31
C PRO A 205 -61.82 -25.68 34.48
N THR A 206 -61.74 -26.16 35.72
CA THR A 206 -61.26 -27.52 36.03
C THR A 206 -62.41 -28.53 36.08
N LEU A 207 -63.61 -28.06 36.40
CA LEU A 207 -64.84 -28.85 36.41
C LEU A 207 -66.04 -27.95 36.08
N ILE A 208 -66.94 -28.42 35.23
CA ILE A 208 -68.27 -27.82 35.01
C ILE A 208 -69.30 -28.96 35.02
N SER A 209 -70.22 -28.94 35.97
CA SER A 209 -71.24 -29.98 36.21
C SER A 209 -72.64 -29.38 36.08
N PRO A 210 -73.29 -29.50 34.91
CA PRO A 210 -74.66 -29.04 34.70
C PRO A 210 -75.69 -30.11 35.14
N GLU A 211 -76.78 -29.68 35.75
CA GLU A 211 -77.95 -30.50 36.10
C GLU A 211 -79.22 -29.86 35.51
N GLY A 212 -80.07 -30.64 34.83
CA GLY A 212 -81.31 -30.14 34.23
C GLY A 212 -81.12 -29.27 32.97
N LEU A 213 -79.97 -29.37 32.31
CA LEU A 213 -79.55 -28.51 31.19
C LEU A 213 -79.12 -29.31 29.96
N ILE A 214 -79.34 -28.72 28.77
CA ILE A 214 -78.92 -29.28 27.48
C ILE A 214 -77.77 -28.42 26.93
N PRO A 215 -76.58 -28.98 26.65
CA PRO A 215 -75.46 -28.21 26.10
C PRO A 215 -75.78 -27.70 24.69
N ILE A 216 -75.36 -26.45 24.41
CA ILE A 216 -75.47 -25.82 23.09
C ILE A 216 -74.13 -25.19 22.70
N ASP A 217 -73.97 -24.87 21.41
CA ASP A 217 -72.75 -24.20 20.93
C ASP A 217 -72.62 -22.79 21.55
N ALA A 218 -71.44 -22.49 22.11
CA ALA A 218 -71.18 -21.21 22.77
C ALA A 218 -71.25 -20.01 21.81
N SER A 219 -71.08 -20.23 20.50
CA SER A 219 -71.28 -19.20 19.47
C SER A 219 -72.70 -18.63 19.45
N VAL A 220 -73.71 -19.38 19.93
CA VAL A 220 -75.11 -18.91 20.06
C VAL A 220 -75.24 -17.72 21.02
N LEU A 221 -74.26 -17.51 21.91
CA LEU A 221 -74.24 -16.39 22.84
C LEU A 221 -73.76 -15.07 22.21
N GLN A 222 -73.09 -15.08 21.05
CA GLN A 222 -72.53 -13.88 20.42
C GLN A 222 -73.53 -12.72 20.23
N PRO A 223 -74.78 -12.95 19.75
CA PRO A 223 -75.76 -11.87 19.60
C PRO A 223 -76.29 -11.31 20.94
N ALA A 224 -76.15 -12.09 22.01
CA ALA A 224 -76.63 -11.77 23.34
C ALA A 224 -75.51 -11.27 24.27
N MET A 225 -74.25 -11.29 23.82
CA MET A 225 -73.16 -10.66 24.55
C MET A 225 -73.50 -9.17 24.68
N PRO A 226 -73.49 -8.60 25.91
CA PRO A 226 -73.62 -7.17 26.03
C PRO A 226 -72.52 -6.54 25.18
N ALA A 227 -72.90 -5.66 24.25
CA ALA A 227 -71.97 -4.65 23.78
C ALA A 227 -71.36 -4.04 25.05
N THR A 228 -70.05 -3.89 25.13
CA THR A 228 -69.37 -3.23 26.24
C THR A 228 -69.98 -1.83 26.41
N THR A 229 -71.09 -1.72 27.14
CA THR A 229 -71.95 -0.53 27.17
C THR A 229 -71.61 0.16 28.48
N ASP A 230 -70.90 1.27 28.36
CA ASP A 230 -70.70 2.32 29.35
C ASP A 230 -70.46 1.84 30.78
N GLY A 231 -69.21 1.43 31.09
CA GLY A 231 -68.77 1.26 32.47
C GLY A 231 -67.67 0.23 32.72
N ALA A 232 -67.40 -0.70 31.79
CA ALA A 232 -66.24 -1.59 31.92
C ALA A 232 -64.97 -0.76 31.71
N GLY A 233 -64.11 -0.70 32.74
CA GLY A 233 -62.84 0.01 32.68
C GLY A 233 -62.01 -0.48 31.50
N ARG A 234 -61.20 0.42 30.93
CA ARG A 234 -60.31 0.20 29.78
C ARG A 234 -59.29 -0.95 29.96
N ASP A 235 -59.30 -1.61 31.13
CA ASP A 235 -58.34 -2.62 31.61
C ASP A 235 -58.98 -4.00 31.93
N GLU A 236 -60.28 -4.21 31.72
CA GLU A 236 -60.91 -5.52 32.00
C GLU A 236 -60.69 -6.48 30.81
N PRO A 237 -60.04 -7.64 30.99
CA PRO A 237 -59.73 -8.55 29.90
C PRO A 237 -61.01 -9.11 29.25
N PRO A 238 -61.00 -9.38 27.93
CA PRO A 238 -62.17 -9.92 27.24
C PRO A 238 -62.53 -11.29 27.82
N LEU A 239 -63.73 -11.41 28.37
CA LEU A 239 -64.23 -12.67 28.91
C LEU A 239 -64.47 -13.68 27.78
N THR A 240 -64.13 -14.94 28.02
CA THR A 240 -64.32 -16.03 27.06
C THR A 240 -65.51 -16.90 27.48
N ALA A 241 -66.40 -17.22 26.54
CA ALA A 241 -67.50 -18.15 26.80
C ALA A 241 -66.95 -19.58 26.94
N VAL A 242 -66.99 -20.13 28.14
CA VAL A 242 -66.47 -21.50 28.44
C VAL A 242 -67.54 -22.57 28.34
N ALA A 243 -68.82 -22.20 28.50
CA ALA A 243 -69.95 -23.11 28.37
C ALA A 243 -71.25 -22.36 28.03
N ALA A 244 -72.13 -23.04 27.29
CA ALA A 244 -73.47 -22.57 26.98
C ALA A 244 -74.48 -23.71 27.10
N TYR A 245 -75.65 -23.43 27.67
CA TYR A 245 -76.70 -24.41 27.93
C TYR A 245 -78.09 -23.86 27.63
N TYR A 246 -79.02 -24.75 27.31
CA TYR A 246 -80.45 -24.51 27.23
C TYR A 246 -81.17 -25.19 28.40
N ALA A 247 -82.00 -24.44 29.11
CA ALA A 247 -82.88 -24.89 30.18
C ALA A 247 -84.33 -24.94 29.70
N ALA A 248 -84.92 -26.13 29.71
CA ALA A 248 -86.32 -26.34 29.29
C ALA A 248 -87.35 -26.06 30.42
N GLY A 249 -86.90 -25.63 31.59
CA GLY A 249 -87.72 -25.39 32.77
C GLY A 249 -86.98 -24.58 33.83
N LYS A 250 -87.60 -24.42 35.01
CA LYS A 250 -87.07 -23.65 36.15
C LYS A 250 -86.07 -24.42 37.03
N ASP A 251 -86.08 -25.75 36.94
CA ASP A 251 -85.29 -26.62 37.81
C ASP A 251 -83.98 -27.01 37.12
N PHE A 252 -82.96 -26.14 37.25
CA PHE A 252 -81.61 -26.41 36.76
C PHE A 252 -80.54 -25.83 37.69
N SER A 253 -79.34 -26.40 37.65
CA SER A 253 -78.16 -25.90 38.35
C SER A 253 -76.89 -26.10 37.53
N VAL A 254 -75.87 -25.28 37.77
CA VAL A 254 -74.50 -25.54 37.31
C VAL A 254 -73.56 -25.33 38.46
N ARG A 255 -72.67 -26.30 38.69
CA ARG A 255 -71.52 -26.17 39.59
C ARG A 255 -70.24 -26.12 38.78
N ALA A 256 -69.31 -25.24 39.12
CA ALA A 256 -68.02 -25.16 38.46
C ALA A 256 -66.89 -24.89 39.46
N ARG A 257 -65.67 -25.24 39.04
CA ARG A 257 -64.43 -24.89 39.75
C ARG A 257 -63.47 -24.19 38.79
N PHE A 258 -62.95 -23.05 39.20
CA PHE A 258 -62.01 -22.25 38.43
C PHE A 258 -60.68 -22.14 39.18
N GLU A 259 -59.58 -22.43 38.50
CA GLU A 259 -58.24 -22.27 39.03
C GLU A 259 -57.49 -21.16 38.28
N LYS A 260 -56.73 -20.35 39.02
CA LYS A 260 -55.86 -19.34 38.41
C LYS A 260 -54.72 -20.03 37.64
N GLN A 261 -54.60 -19.72 36.36
CA GLN A 261 -53.51 -20.22 35.53
C GLN A 261 -52.22 -19.44 35.82
N ALA A 262 -51.10 -20.16 35.96
CA ALA A 262 -49.80 -19.53 36.16
C ALA A 262 -49.36 -18.75 34.92
N ALA A 263 -48.68 -17.62 35.11
CA ALA A 263 -48.12 -16.83 34.02
C ALA A 263 -47.22 -17.69 33.12
N ARG A 264 -47.62 -17.80 31.85
CA ARG A 264 -46.98 -18.62 30.83
C ARG A 264 -46.62 -17.72 29.64
N PHE A 265 -45.44 -17.95 29.07
CA PHE A 265 -44.97 -17.26 27.87
C PHE A 265 -44.11 -18.20 27.02
N ASP A 266 -44.25 -18.10 25.70
CA ASP A 266 -43.32 -18.69 24.75
C ASP A 266 -42.07 -17.79 24.67
N ALA A 267 -40.89 -18.39 24.51
CA ALA A 267 -39.63 -17.65 24.47
C ALA A 267 -38.73 -18.05 23.29
N THR A 268 -38.07 -17.05 22.72
CA THR A 268 -36.96 -17.23 21.77
C THR A 268 -35.69 -16.58 22.34
N THR A 269 -34.64 -17.37 22.51
CA THR A 269 -33.33 -16.89 23.01
C THR A 269 -32.30 -16.86 21.89
N VAL A 270 -31.61 -15.74 21.71
CA VAL A 270 -30.46 -15.66 20.80
C VAL A 270 -29.22 -15.34 21.62
N LEU A 271 -28.29 -16.28 21.71
CA LEU A 271 -27.10 -16.18 22.55
C LEU A 271 -25.84 -16.11 21.68
N LEU A 272 -25.03 -15.06 21.85
CA LEU A 272 -23.75 -14.90 21.20
C LEU A 272 -22.63 -14.96 22.24
N LEU A 273 -21.81 -16.00 22.16
CA LEU A 273 -20.61 -16.19 22.96
C LEU A 273 -19.40 -15.60 22.21
N GLY A 274 -18.95 -14.43 22.67
CA GLY A 274 -17.68 -13.82 22.28
C GLY A 274 -16.53 -14.40 23.11
N LEU A 275 -15.45 -14.80 22.45
CA LEU A 275 -14.26 -15.37 23.08
C LEU A 275 -13.04 -14.56 22.66
N SER A 276 -12.39 -13.90 23.61
CA SER A 276 -11.14 -13.18 23.41
C SER A 276 -10.05 -13.70 24.33
N ASP A 277 -8.79 -13.34 24.08
CA ASP A 277 -7.67 -13.75 24.93
C ASP A 277 -7.72 -13.12 26.34
N LYS A 278 -8.56 -12.09 26.54
CA LYS A 278 -8.77 -11.39 27.82
C LYS A 278 -9.93 -11.95 28.63
N MET A 279 -11.04 -12.27 27.97
CA MET A 279 -12.27 -12.66 28.65
C MET A 279 -13.27 -13.32 27.70
N GLN A 280 -14.32 -13.88 28.29
CA GLN A 280 -15.49 -14.36 27.58
C GLN A 280 -16.65 -13.36 27.77
N THR A 281 -17.39 -13.12 26.71
CA THR A 281 -18.57 -12.24 26.67
C THR A 281 -19.76 -13.04 26.18
N LEU A 282 -20.92 -12.88 26.83
CA LEU A 282 -22.17 -13.50 26.42
C LEU A 282 -23.19 -12.39 26.25
N SER A 283 -23.62 -12.18 25.00
CA SER A 283 -24.76 -11.32 24.70
C SER A 283 -25.98 -12.20 24.47
N GLY A 284 -27.10 -11.89 25.12
CA GLY A 284 -28.33 -12.65 24.95
C GLY A 284 -29.53 -11.77 24.67
N ASP A 285 -30.21 -12.02 23.56
CA ASP A 285 -31.51 -11.45 23.24
C ASP A 285 -32.61 -12.42 23.68
N LEU A 286 -33.44 -11.97 24.61
CA LEU A 286 -34.56 -12.70 25.20
C LEU A 286 -35.86 -12.10 24.64
N ILE A 287 -36.53 -12.86 23.77
CA ILE A 287 -37.82 -12.47 23.18
C ILE A 287 -38.90 -13.32 23.84
N VAL A 288 -39.86 -12.69 24.50
CA VAL A 288 -40.92 -13.37 25.27
C VAL A 288 -42.29 -12.95 24.77
N VAL A 289 -43.21 -13.90 24.63
CA VAL A 289 -44.60 -13.65 24.20
C VAL A 289 -45.55 -14.23 25.26
N PRO A 290 -46.16 -13.40 26.12
CA PRO A 290 -47.06 -13.85 27.17
C PRO A 290 -48.36 -14.44 26.59
N GLU A 291 -48.88 -15.51 27.20
CA GLU A 291 -50.09 -16.20 26.72
C GLU A 291 -51.38 -15.69 27.37
N HIS A 292 -51.39 -15.41 28.68
CA HIS A 292 -52.62 -15.16 29.45
C HIS A 292 -52.60 -13.91 30.35
N GLU A 293 -51.42 -13.54 30.86
CA GLU A 293 -51.25 -12.37 31.75
C GLU A 293 -50.22 -11.40 31.17
N THR A 294 -50.38 -10.12 31.49
CA THR A 294 -49.37 -9.11 31.17
C THR A 294 -48.09 -9.41 31.95
N LEU A 295 -46.97 -9.57 31.25
CA LEU A 295 -45.68 -9.89 31.85
C LEU A 295 -44.96 -8.60 32.25
N PHE A 296 -44.63 -8.45 33.53
CA PHE A 296 -43.90 -7.29 34.07
C PHE A 296 -42.45 -7.60 34.46
N GLU A 297 -42.10 -8.89 34.52
CA GLU A 297 -40.82 -9.36 35.01
C GLU A 297 -40.35 -10.57 34.20
N VAL A 298 -39.04 -10.69 34.04
CA VAL A 298 -38.40 -11.82 33.35
C VAL A 298 -37.25 -12.31 34.22
N ASP A 299 -37.35 -13.57 34.64
CA ASP A 299 -36.31 -14.27 35.38
C ASP A 299 -35.54 -15.19 34.43
N PHE A 300 -34.20 -15.14 34.44
CA PHE A 300 -33.37 -16.14 33.75
C PHE A 300 -32.23 -16.65 34.63
N LEU A 301 -31.87 -17.91 34.42
CA LEU A 301 -30.75 -18.57 35.06
C LEU A 301 -29.49 -18.42 34.20
N LEU A 302 -28.39 -18.07 34.86
CA LEU A 302 -27.07 -17.92 34.22
C LEU A 302 -26.01 -18.55 35.14
N PRO A 303 -25.02 -19.31 34.62
CA PRO A 303 -24.04 -19.96 35.48
C PRO A 303 -23.27 -18.96 36.36
N ALA A 304 -22.96 -19.36 37.59
CA ALA A 304 -22.41 -18.46 38.61
C ALA A 304 -21.11 -17.75 38.19
N ALA A 305 -20.30 -18.37 37.32
CA ALA A 305 -19.07 -17.80 36.78
C ALA A 305 -19.27 -16.55 35.92
N TRP A 306 -20.47 -16.32 35.40
CA TRP A 306 -20.79 -15.19 34.53
C TRP A 306 -21.31 -14.01 35.34
N LYS A 307 -20.83 -12.80 35.04
CA LYS A 307 -21.27 -11.53 35.64
C LYS A 307 -22.06 -10.71 34.63
N VAL A 308 -23.35 -10.49 34.88
CA VAL A 308 -24.17 -9.56 34.07
C VAL A 308 -23.65 -8.14 34.27
N VAL A 309 -23.33 -7.46 33.17
CA VAL A 309 -22.79 -6.11 33.12
C VAL A 309 -23.88 -5.10 32.76
N SER A 310 -24.76 -5.47 31.83
CA SER A 310 -25.88 -4.61 31.42
C SER A 310 -27.10 -5.43 31.03
N VAL A 311 -28.27 -4.82 31.22
CA VAL A 311 -29.55 -5.28 30.71
C VAL A 311 -30.24 -4.07 30.08
N VAL A 312 -30.68 -4.20 28.84
CA VAL A 312 -31.31 -3.12 28.07
C VAL A 312 -32.58 -3.60 27.38
N GLY A 313 -33.50 -2.67 27.14
CA GLY A 313 -34.72 -2.91 26.38
C GLY A 313 -34.57 -2.73 24.88
N PRO A 314 -35.67 -2.76 24.12
CA PRO A 314 -35.66 -2.74 22.65
C PRO A 314 -35.10 -1.46 22.02
N GLN A 315 -35.11 -0.33 22.74
CA GLN A 315 -34.54 0.94 22.26
C GLN A 315 -33.15 1.22 22.86
N GLY A 316 -32.57 0.24 23.56
CA GLY A 316 -31.28 0.38 24.24
C GLY A 316 -31.36 1.06 25.61
N GLU A 317 -32.57 1.29 26.13
CA GLU A 317 -32.79 1.85 27.45
C GLU A 317 -32.37 0.87 28.55
N ALA A 318 -31.63 1.35 29.56
CA ALA A 318 -31.13 0.49 30.64
C ALA A 318 -32.27 0.02 31.56
N ILE A 319 -32.38 -1.29 31.77
CA ILE A 319 -33.39 -1.91 32.63
C ILE A 319 -32.75 -2.31 33.98
N PRO A 320 -33.34 -1.93 35.13
CA PRO A 320 -32.89 -2.42 36.43
C PRO A 320 -32.99 -3.95 36.52
N PHE A 321 -31.97 -4.58 37.11
CA PHE A 321 -31.97 -6.01 37.37
C PHE A 321 -31.41 -6.32 38.76
N GLU A 322 -31.92 -7.38 39.36
CA GLU A 322 -31.45 -7.93 40.63
C GLU A 322 -30.83 -9.31 40.38
N ARG A 323 -29.74 -9.62 41.08
CA ARG A 323 -29.10 -10.93 40.99
C ARG A 323 -29.22 -11.67 42.31
N HIS A 324 -29.69 -12.90 42.24
CA HIS A 324 -29.68 -13.85 43.34
C HIS A 324 -28.63 -14.92 43.08
N GLU A 325 -27.91 -15.35 44.12
CA GLU A 325 -26.84 -16.34 43.99
C GLU A 325 -27.35 -17.79 44.11
N ASN A 326 -28.50 -18.01 44.75
CA ASN A 326 -29.02 -19.35 45.01
C ASN A 326 -30.55 -19.42 44.78
N PRO A 327 -31.01 -19.88 43.59
CA PRO A 327 -30.21 -20.19 42.40
C PRO A 327 -29.62 -18.93 41.75
N ALA A 328 -28.61 -19.10 40.89
CA ALA A 328 -27.97 -18.03 40.11
C ALA A 328 -28.95 -17.42 39.09
N ARG A 329 -29.85 -16.58 39.59
CA ARG A 329 -31.00 -16.02 38.89
C ARG A 329 -30.83 -14.52 38.72
N VAL A 330 -31.11 -14.06 37.52
CA VAL A 330 -31.18 -12.64 37.17
C VAL A 330 -32.65 -12.29 37.02
N HIS A 331 -33.11 -11.38 37.87
CA HIS A 331 -34.47 -10.86 37.88
C HIS A 331 -34.49 -9.51 37.17
N VAL A 332 -35.23 -9.42 36.07
CA VAL A 332 -35.34 -8.20 35.27
C VAL A 332 -36.77 -7.66 35.36
N ARG A 333 -36.92 -6.41 35.79
CA ARG A 333 -38.22 -5.75 35.87
C ARG A 333 -38.45 -4.87 34.65
N LEU A 334 -39.42 -5.22 33.81
CA LEU A 334 -39.74 -4.51 32.58
C LEU A 334 -40.35 -3.13 32.89
N HIS A 335 -39.96 -2.10 32.12
CA HIS A 335 -40.51 -0.74 32.28
C HIS A 335 -42.00 -0.67 31.95
N GLN A 336 -42.44 -1.45 30.97
CA GLN A 336 -43.83 -1.57 30.55
C GLN A 336 -44.21 -3.05 30.56
N GLY A 337 -45.43 -3.33 31.00
CA GLY A 337 -45.97 -4.69 30.95
C GLY A 337 -46.20 -5.13 29.51
N VAL A 338 -45.73 -6.31 29.16
CA VAL A 338 -45.95 -6.93 27.85
C VAL A 338 -47.30 -7.62 27.88
N VAL A 339 -48.27 -7.12 27.12
CA VAL A 339 -49.62 -7.69 27.09
C VAL A 339 -49.64 -9.05 26.38
N PRO A 340 -50.62 -9.93 26.68
CA PRO A 340 -50.74 -11.22 26.01
C PRO A 340 -50.75 -11.10 24.48
N GLY A 341 -49.96 -11.95 23.81
CA GLY A 341 -49.78 -11.97 22.36
C GLY A 341 -48.82 -10.92 21.79
N ALA A 342 -48.33 -9.96 22.59
CA ALA A 342 -47.30 -9.01 22.17
C ALA A 342 -45.88 -9.53 22.45
N GLU A 343 -44.91 -9.10 21.65
CA GLU A 343 -43.49 -9.42 21.87
C GLU A 343 -42.87 -8.48 22.90
N GLY A 344 -42.30 -9.07 23.95
CA GLY A 344 -41.37 -8.43 24.88
C GLY A 344 -39.93 -8.72 24.48
N PHE A 345 -39.05 -7.75 24.67
CA PHE A 345 -37.63 -7.87 24.34
C PHE A 345 -36.73 -7.40 25.48
N VAL A 346 -35.73 -8.20 25.81
CA VAL A 346 -34.66 -7.86 26.75
C VAL A 346 -33.33 -8.32 26.16
N ARG A 347 -32.33 -7.45 26.14
CA ARG A 347 -30.95 -7.82 25.83
C ARG A 347 -30.09 -7.72 27.07
N PHE A 348 -29.29 -8.74 27.36
CA PHE A 348 -28.28 -8.67 28.41
C PHE A 348 -26.87 -8.89 27.85
N VAL A 349 -25.88 -8.34 28.55
CA VAL A 349 -24.46 -8.63 28.33
C VAL A 349 -23.87 -9.13 29.62
N ALA A 350 -23.22 -10.29 29.58
CA ALA A 350 -22.51 -10.87 30.70
C ALA A 350 -21.06 -11.19 30.34
N THR A 351 -20.19 -11.27 31.35
CA THR A 351 -18.76 -11.50 31.17
C THR A 351 -18.23 -12.56 32.13
N ALA A 352 -17.25 -13.33 31.70
CA ALA A 352 -16.56 -14.31 32.52
C ALA A 352 -15.06 -14.33 32.20
N THR A 353 -14.23 -14.52 33.22
CA THR A 353 -12.80 -14.83 33.05
C THR A 353 -12.53 -16.11 33.83
N PRO A 354 -12.64 -17.28 33.18
CA PRO A 354 -12.40 -18.56 33.85
C PRO A 354 -11.02 -18.63 34.49
N THR A 355 -10.87 -19.43 35.54
CA THR A 355 -9.58 -19.66 36.18
C THR A 355 -8.59 -20.23 35.16
N GLY A 356 -7.42 -19.60 35.03
CA GLY A 356 -6.40 -20.00 34.04
C GLY A 356 -6.55 -19.38 32.64
N TRP A 357 -7.63 -18.64 32.36
CA TRP A 357 -7.88 -18.05 31.03
C TRP A 357 -6.80 -17.04 30.58
N LEU A 358 -6.23 -16.28 31.52
CA LEU A 358 -5.18 -15.31 31.24
C LEU A 358 -3.76 -15.93 31.25
N GLY A 359 -3.65 -17.26 31.38
CA GLY A 359 -2.37 -17.97 31.35
C GLY A 359 -1.84 -18.25 29.94
N ASP A 360 -0.71 -18.95 29.87
CA ASP A 360 -0.06 -19.40 28.64
C ASP A 360 -0.54 -20.79 28.21
N TRP A 361 -1.83 -20.91 27.89
CA TRP A 361 -2.40 -22.12 27.29
C TRP A 361 -2.33 -22.06 25.76
N SER A 362 -2.17 -23.21 25.11
CA SER A 362 -2.28 -23.37 23.66
C SER A 362 -3.68 -23.82 23.23
N GLU A 363 -4.34 -24.61 24.08
CA GLU A 363 -5.70 -25.09 23.89
C GLU A 363 -6.46 -25.13 25.23
N VAL A 364 -7.77 -24.93 25.18
CA VAL A 364 -8.65 -25.00 26.35
C VAL A 364 -10.06 -25.41 25.94
N ASP A 365 -10.71 -26.24 26.76
CA ASP A 365 -12.10 -26.62 26.57
C ASP A 365 -13.04 -25.58 27.21
N VAL A 366 -14.07 -25.18 26.46
CA VAL A 366 -15.10 -24.23 26.87
C VAL A 366 -16.47 -24.86 26.63
N VAL A 367 -17.30 -24.87 27.67
CA VAL A 367 -18.71 -25.27 27.56
C VAL A 367 -19.54 -24.01 27.31
N PHE A 368 -20.44 -24.06 26.32
CA PHE A 368 -21.33 -22.94 26.04
C PHE A 368 -22.25 -22.70 27.26
N PRO A 369 -22.38 -21.45 27.75
CA PRO A 369 -23.21 -21.16 28.91
C PRO A 369 -24.70 -21.34 28.59
N GLU A 370 -25.36 -22.24 29.30
CA GLU A 370 -26.81 -22.40 29.19
C GLU A 370 -27.53 -21.24 29.88
N VAL A 371 -28.43 -20.57 29.15
CA VAL A 371 -29.30 -19.51 29.67
C VAL A 371 -30.73 -20.00 29.60
N ARG A 372 -31.38 -20.16 30.76
CA ARG A 372 -32.74 -20.71 30.84
C ARG A 372 -33.70 -19.70 31.46
N LEU A 373 -34.78 -19.39 30.74
CA LEU A 373 -35.84 -18.50 31.23
C LEU A 373 -36.74 -19.25 32.23
N GLN A 374 -37.13 -18.59 33.32
CA GLN A 374 -38.09 -19.14 34.28
C GLN A 374 -39.52 -18.79 33.84
N GLY A 375 -40.10 -19.64 32.99
CA GLY A 375 -41.48 -19.56 32.52
C GLY A 375 -41.95 -20.92 32.03
N LYS A 376 -43.26 -21.20 32.10
CA LYS A 376 -43.84 -22.49 31.69
C LYS A 376 -44.38 -22.46 30.26
N GLY A 377 -43.53 -22.22 29.26
CA GLY A 377 -43.89 -22.25 27.83
C GLY A 377 -42.79 -22.84 26.95
N ARG A 378 -42.97 -22.84 25.62
CA ARG A 378 -41.97 -23.38 24.68
C ARG A 378 -40.75 -22.47 24.65
N GLN A 379 -39.56 -23.04 24.75
CA GLN A 379 -38.31 -22.29 24.66
C GLN A 379 -37.51 -22.82 23.48
N ARG A 380 -37.31 -21.96 22.48
CA ARG A 380 -36.42 -22.25 21.34
C ARG A 380 -35.37 -21.17 21.24
N GLY A 381 -34.34 -21.38 20.42
CA GLY A 381 -33.33 -20.35 20.29
C GLY A 381 -32.24 -20.65 19.29
N ALA A 382 -31.31 -19.71 19.21
CA ALA A 382 -30.07 -19.86 18.49
C ALA A 382 -28.89 -19.54 19.42
N ILE A 383 -27.82 -20.29 19.24
CA ILE A 383 -26.52 -20.03 19.85
C ILE A 383 -25.50 -19.75 18.76
N ALA A 384 -24.59 -18.83 19.01
CA ALA A 384 -23.51 -18.51 18.10
C ALA A 384 -22.22 -18.25 18.89
N VAL A 385 -21.09 -18.53 18.25
CA VAL A 385 -19.75 -18.31 18.80
C VAL A 385 -19.00 -17.37 17.86
N ALA A 386 -18.35 -16.36 18.43
CA ALA A 386 -17.45 -15.48 17.73
C ALA A 386 -16.09 -15.48 18.47
N VAL A 387 -15.02 -15.87 17.78
CA VAL A 387 -13.67 -15.82 18.32
C VAL A 387 -12.93 -14.57 17.83
N GLU A 388 -12.25 -13.94 18.78
CA GLU A 388 -11.38 -12.79 18.58
C GLU A 388 -9.94 -13.16 18.95
N ASP A 389 -9.02 -12.20 18.81
CA ASP A 389 -7.66 -12.28 19.31
C ASP A 389 -6.84 -13.53 18.93
N ASP A 390 -6.87 -13.88 17.64
CA ASP A 390 -6.11 -15.01 17.08
C ASP A 390 -6.50 -16.38 17.67
N LEU A 391 -7.70 -16.46 18.23
CA LEU A 391 -8.31 -17.71 18.66
C LEU A 391 -9.01 -18.42 17.51
N ARG A 392 -9.06 -19.75 17.60
CA ARG A 392 -9.82 -20.62 16.73
C ARG A 392 -10.73 -21.49 17.57
N VAL A 393 -11.97 -21.66 17.14
CA VAL A 393 -12.94 -22.56 17.78
C VAL A 393 -13.10 -23.83 16.95
N VAL A 394 -13.14 -24.97 17.64
CA VAL A 394 -13.45 -26.28 17.07
C VAL A 394 -14.57 -26.91 17.91
N PRO A 395 -15.73 -27.27 17.32
CA PRO A 395 -16.78 -27.94 18.07
C PRO A 395 -16.34 -29.37 18.46
N GLN A 396 -16.57 -29.75 19.72
CA GLN A 396 -16.30 -31.10 20.25
C GLN A 396 -17.58 -31.92 20.47
N THR A 397 -18.67 -31.29 20.91
CA THR A 397 -19.96 -31.96 21.15
C THR A 397 -21.09 -31.03 20.75
N GLU A 398 -22.06 -31.55 20.00
CA GLU A 398 -23.23 -30.84 19.51
C GLU A 398 -24.48 -31.72 19.70
N LYS A 399 -25.14 -31.65 20.86
CA LYS A 399 -26.39 -32.37 21.10
C LYS A 399 -27.56 -31.41 21.14
N GLY A 400 -28.65 -31.74 20.45
CA GLY A 400 -29.85 -30.90 20.38
C GLY A 400 -29.65 -29.61 19.56
N LEU A 401 -28.62 -29.57 18.70
CA LEU A 401 -28.25 -28.41 17.90
C LEU A 401 -28.35 -28.72 16.40
N ILE A 402 -28.83 -27.74 15.64
CA ILE A 402 -28.97 -27.79 14.19
C ILE A 402 -28.18 -26.61 13.61
N PRO A 403 -27.16 -26.82 12.76
CA PRO A 403 -26.39 -25.73 12.18
C PRO A 403 -27.26 -24.71 11.43
N LEU A 404 -26.95 -23.42 11.56
CA LEU A 404 -27.62 -22.32 10.86
C LEU A 404 -26.80 -21.86 9.65
N ASP A 405 -27.46 -21.75 8.49
CA ASP A 405 -26.89 -21.07 7.33
C ASP A 405 -27.08 -19.54 7.39
N GLU A 406 -26.43 -18.80 6.47
CA GLU A 406 -26.51 -17.33 6.44
C GLU A 406 -27.94 -16.79 6.21
N ALA A 407 -28.79 -17.49 5.47
CA ALA A 407 -30.15 -17.05 5.23
C ALA A 407 -31.01 -17.20 6.50
N GLN A 408 -30.80 -18.28 7.25
CA GLN A 408 -31.51 -18.58 8.49
C GLN A 408 -31.04 -17.71 9.68
N LYS A 409 -29.82 -17.16 9.65
CA LYS A 409 -29.34 -16.21 10.67
C LYS A 409 -30.23 -14.99 10.83
N LYS A 410 -30.93 -14.57 9.77
CA LYS A 410 -31.88 -13.46 9.79
C LYS A 410 -33.04 -13.69 10.77
N ASP A 411 -33.56 -14.91 10.83
CA ASP A 411 -34.69 -15.27 11.71
C ASP A 411 -34.32 -15.16 13.20
N PHE A 412 -33.02 -15.18 13.51
CA PHE A 412 -32.46 -15.07 14.85
C PHE A 412 -31.68 -13.76 15.06
N ARG A 413 -31.86 -12.73 14.22
CA ARG A 413 -31.18 -11.43 14.35
C ARG A 413 -29.64 -11.51 14.39
N LEU A 414 -29.07 -12.55 13.74
CA LEU A 414 -27.63 -12.75 13.58
C LEU A 414 -27.12 -12.32 12.19
N GLU A 415 -27.97 -11.67 11.38
CA GLU A 415 -27.59 -11.16 10.05
C GLU A 415 -26.47 -10.11 10.16
N GLY A 416 -25.40 -10.31 9.40
CA GLY A 416 -24.21 -9.42 9.42
C GLY A 416 -23.33 -9.55 10.66
N VAL A 417 -23.67 -10.42 11.63
CA VAL A 417 -22.86 -10.69 12.81
C VAL A 417 -21.78 -11.71 12.46
N ARG A 418 -20.51 -11.32 12.62
CA ARG A 418 -19.39 -12.25 12.46
C ARG A 418 -19.53 -13.39 13.47
N THR A 419 -19.62 -14.61 12.96
CA THR A 419 -19.83 -15.84 13.74
C THR A 419 -19.00 -16.96 13.13
N ASP A 420 -18.25 -17.67 13.97
CA ASP A 420 -17.44 -18.81 13.58
C ASP A 420 -18.24 -20.11 13.65
N LEU A 421 -19.20 -20.20 14.58
CA LEU A 421 -20.20 -21.26 14.68
C LEU A 421 -21.58 -20.66 14.97
N ALA A 422 -22.63 -21.24 14.40
CA ALA A 422 -24.01 -20.83 14.67
C ALA A 422 -24.96 -22.04 14.56
N TYR A 423 -25.84 -22.20 15.56
CA TYR A 423 -26.80 -23.30 15.64
C TYR A 423 -28.14 -22.81 16.15
N ARG A 424 -29.21 -23.50 15.76
CA ARG A 424 -30.54 -23.42 16.34
C ARG A 424 -30.78 -24.63 17.26
N HIS A 425 -31.54 -24.42 18.33
CA HIS A 425 -32.16 -25.47 19.11
C HIS A 425 -33.67 -25.22 19.24
N ASP A 426 -34.42 -26.31 19.36
CA ASP A 426 -35.85 -26.28 19.67
C ASP A 426 -36.07 -26.50 21.18
N ASP A 427 -37.29 -26.91 21.56
CA ASP A 427 -37.70 -27.12 22.95
C ASP A 427 -37.00 -28.37 23.55
N GLY A 428 -36.02 -28.15 24.42
CA GLY A 428 -35.23 -29.22 25.07
C GLY A 428 -33.82 -28.78 25.48
N PRO A 429 -33.10 -29.60 26.27
CA PRO A 429 -31.72 -29.30 26.64
C PRO A 429 -30.79 -29.46 25.43
N PHE A 430 -29.84 -28.54 25.29
CA PHE A 430 -28.74 -28.65 24.32
C PHE A 430 -27.39 -28.79 25.05
N GLU A 431 -26.41 -29.37 24.36
CA GLU A 431 -25.03 -29.47 24.84
C GLU A 431 -24.09 -28.99 23.73
N ALA A 432 -23.27 -27.98 24.05
CA ALA A 432 -22.22 -27.45 23.18
C ALA A 432 -20.91 -27.39 23.95
N ALA A 433 -19.99 -28.31 23.62
CA ALA A 433 -18.60 -28.26 24.08
C ALA A 433 -17.70 -27.81 22.93
N LEU A 434 -16.81 -26.87 23.21
CA LEU A 434 -15.96 -26.18 22.25
C LEU A 434 -14.50 -26.33 22.70
N LYS A 435 -13.60 -26.61 21.75
CA LYS A 435 -12.16 -26.50 21.95
C LYS A 435 -11.69 -25.17 21.39
N ILE A 436 -11.02 -24.37 22.20
CA ILE A 436 -10.44 -23.09 21.80
C ILE A 436 -8.94 -23.25 21.66
N GLU A 437 -8.39 -22.92 20.51
CA GLU A 437 -6.97 -23.04 20.18
C GLU A 437 -6.39 -21.64 19.92
N ARG A 438 -5.24 -21.31 20.52
CA ARG A 438 -4.48 -20.12 20.16
C ARG A 438 -3.70 -20.38 18.88
N THR A 439 -3.92 -19.55 17.87
CA THR A 439 -3.24 -19.67 16.58
C THR A 439 -1.81 -19.12 16.71
N THR A 440 -0.84 -19.80 16.10
CA THR A 440 0.54 -19.33 16.04
C THR A 440 0.78 -18.45 14.81
N PRO A 441 1.55 -17.36 14.90
CA PRO A 441 1.82 -16.51 13.75
C PRO A 441 2.72 -17.23 12.75
N ARG A 442 2.42 -17.10 11.46
CA ARG A 442 3.30 -17.51 10.37
C ARG A 442 4.01 -16.29 9.81
N LEU A 443 5.33 -16.25 9.95
CA LEU A 443 6.17 -15.13 9.56
C LEU A 443 6.95 -15.44 8.28
N THR A 444 7.04 -14.49 7.36
CA THR A 444 8.02 -14.51 6.26
C THR A 444 8.76 -13.18 6.23
N ALA A 445 10.04 -13.16 5.84
CA ALA A 445 10.83 -11.93 5.87
C ALA A 445 11.41 -11.57 4.50
N LYS A 446 11.33 -10.28 4.16
CA LYS A 446 12.09 -9.64 3.09
C LYS A 446 13.10 -8.69 3.74
N THR A 447 14.36 -8.79 3.34
CA THR A 447 15.48 -8.01 3.91
C THR A 447 16.15 -7.16 2.85
N HIS A 448 16.32 -5.87 3.11
CA HIS A 448 17.19 -4.98 2.34
C HIS A 448 18.37 -4.61 3.23
N SER A 449 19.59 -4.99 2.83
CA SER A 449 20.82 -4.71 3.56
C SER A 449 21.62 -3.69 2.78
N PHE A 450 21.86 -2.52 3.37
CA PHE A 450 22.66 -1.44 2.79
C PHE A 450 23.95 -1.32 3.59
N LEU A 451 25.05 -1.72 2.95
CA LEU A 451 26.36 -1.82 3.57
C LEU A 451 27.29 -0.84 2.88
N ARG A 452 27.59 0.27 3.56
CA ARG A 452 28.47 1.32 3.07
C ARG A 452 29.83 1.23 3.73
N VAL A 453 30.86 1.18 2.91
CA VAL A 453 32.25 1.10 3.35
C VAL A 453 32.89 2.47 3.17
N GLU A 454 33.30 3.07 4.27
CA GLU A 454 34.04 4.32 4.32
C GLU A 454 35.43 4.10 4.93
N PRO A 455 36.38 5.04 4.76
CA PRO A 455 37.68 4.93 5.40
C PRO A 455 37.56 4.76 6.92
N GLY A 456 37.91 3.56 7.42
CA GLY A 456 37.91 3.24 8.85
C GLY A 456 36.55 2.91 9.47
N ILE A 457 35.46 2.82 8.69
CA ILE A 457 34.14 2.50 9.24
C ILE A 457 33.25 1.76 8.22
N LEU A 458 32.53 0.76 8.71
CA LEU A 458 31.43 0.10 8.00
C LEU A 458 30.11 0.59 8.58
N ILE A 459 29.27 1.17 7.73
CA ILE A 459 27.92 1.62 8.10
C ILE A 459 26.94 0.59 7.57
N GLY A 460 26.16 0.00 8.47
CA GLY A 460 25.10 -0.95 8.12
C GLY A 460 23.73 -0.35 8.41
N HIS A 461 22.90 -0.28 7.36
CA HIS A 461 21.47 0.06 7.46
C HIS A 461 20.68 -1.12 6.89
N TYR A 462 19.75 -1.68 7.65
CA TYR A 462 18.91 -2.79 7.21
C TYR A 462 17.46 -2.42 7.34
N GLU A 463 16.67 -2.77 6.34
CA GLU A 463 15.22 -2.77 6.43
C GLU A 463 14.72 -4.21 6.35
N VAL A 464 14.02 -4.65 7.39
CA VAL A 464 13.48 -6.01 7.51
C VAL A 464 11.97 -5.92 7.58
N THR A 465 11.31 -6.37 6.53
CA THR A 465 9.84 -6.47 6.49
C THR A 465 9.42 -7.89 6.81
N TYR A 466 8.76 -8.07 7.95
CA TYR A 466 8.07 -9.31 8.30
C TYR A 466 6.63 -9.24 7.79
N ASP A 467 6.24 -10.18 6.94
CA ASP A 467 4.83 -10.41 6.64
C ASP A 467 4.28 -11.44 7.63
N VAL A 468 3.38 -10.97 8.50
CA VAL A 468 2.78 -11.74 9.58
C VAL A 468 1.40 -12.21 9.16
N THR A 469 1.21 -13.52 9.08
CA THR A 469 -0.04 -14.16 8.67
C THR A 469 -0.54 -15.13 9.74
N GLU A 470 -1.78 -15.60 9.59
CA GLU A 470 -2.50 -16.51 10.51
C GLU A 470 -2.86 -15.88 11.87
N ALA A 471 -1.90 -15.43 12.66
CA ALA A 471 -2.08 -14.79 13.97
C ALA A 471 -1.24 -13.51 14.11
N ARG A 472 -1.63 -12.58 14.99
CA ARG A 472 -0.80 -11.42 15.34
C ARG A 472 0.41 -11.85 16.17
N THR A 473 1.51 -11.10 16.06
CA THR A 473 2.66 -11.23 16.96
C THR A 473 3.03 -9.89 17.58
N ARG A 474 3.54 -9.95 18.81
CA ARG A 474 4.19 -8.80 19.48
C ARG A 474 5.71 -8.91 19.47
N THR A 475 6.26 -10.03 19.00
CA THR A 475 7.69 -10.33 19.11
C THR A 475 8.22 -10.71 17.73
N LEU A 476 9.27 -10.01 17.31
CA LEU A 476 10.03 -10.28 16.09
C LEU A 476 11.48 -10.56 16.47
N ARG A 477 12.14 -11.45 15.76
CA ARG A 477 13.51 -11.86 16.07
C ARG A 477 14.37 -11.88 14.83
N PHE A 478 15.58 -11.37 14.94
CA PHE A 478 16.60 -11.47 13.90
C PHE A 478 17.97 -11.68 14.52
N ARG A 479 18.93 -12.13 13.71
CA ARG A 479 20.29 -12.41 14.13
C ARG A 479 21.28 -11.67 13.24
N LEU A 480 22.29 -11.11 13.86
CA LEU A 480 23.46 -10.52 13.21
C LEU A 480 24.73 -11.21 13.72
N PRO A 481 25.80 -11.29 12.93
CA PRO A 481 27.07 -11.88 13.37
C PRO A 481 27.64 -11.19 14.62
N ASN A 482 28.38 -11.93 15.45
CA ASN A 482 29.02 -11.36 16.65
C ASN A 482 30.12 -10.33 16.32
N SER A 483 30.50 -10.17 15.05
CA SER A 483 31.35 -9.07 14.57
C SER A 483 30.64 -7.72 14.57
N THR A 484 29.31 -7.69 14.55
CA THR A 484 28.55 -6.43 14.65
C THR A 484 28.62 -5.84 16.06
N PRO A 485 28.54 -4.50 16.20
CA PRO A 485 28.54 -3.82 17.49
C PRO A 485 27.43 -4.30 18.42
N ALA A 486 27.67 -4.16 19.73
CA ALA A 486 26.70 -4.52 20.74
C ALA A 486 25.48 -3.59 20.77
N ASP A 487 25.69 -2.33 20.40
CA ASP A 487 24.69 -1.28 20.38
C ASP A 487 24.17 -1.12 18.94
N LEU A 488 22.88 -1.41 18.73
CA LEU A 488 22.17 -1.17 17.48
C LEU A 488 21.08 -0.13 17.72
N ALA A 489 20.81 0.71 16.73
CA ALA A 489 19.59 1.51 16.71
C ALA A 489 18.52 0.73 15.92
N ILE A 490 17.46 0.30 16.60
CA ILE A 490 16.32 -0.40 15.99
C ILE A 490 15.09 0.50 16.08
N VAL A 491 14.51 0.84 14.93
CA VAL A 491 13.29 1.65 14.84
C VAL A 491 12.23 0.97 13.99
N GLY A 492 10.96 1.19 14.30
CA GLY A 492 9.85 0.71 13.49
C GLY A 492 9.52 1.71 12.39
N LEU A 493 9.43 1.25 11.14
CA LEU A 493 9.00 2.07 10.00
C LEU A 493 7.47 1.97 9.83
N GLY A 494 6.87 2.88 9.07
CA GLY A 494 5.44 2.81 8.73
C GLY A 494 4.48 2.86 9.93
N GLY A 495 4.84 3.57 11.01
CA GLY A 495 4.01 3.70 12.22
C GLY A 495 4.04 2.50 13.16
N VAL A 496 5.03 1.61 13.02
CA VAL A 496 5.32 0.52 13.96
C VAL A 496 5.99 1.09 15.21
N GLN A 497 5.38 0.86 16.38
CA GLN A 497 5.91 1.31 17.66
C GLN A 497 6.62 0.15 18.37
N ILE A 498 7.89 0.35 18.72
CA ILE A 498 8.69 -0.64 19.45
C ILE A 498 8.64 -0.29 20.94
N LYS A 499 8.35 -1.28 21.77
CA LYS A 499 8.31 -1.15 23.24
C LYS A 499 9.71 -1.29 23.82
N GLN A 500 10.44 -2.33 23.42
CA GLN A 500 11.82 -2.59 23.82
C GLN A 500 12.46 -3.58 22.85
N TYR A 501 13.78 -3.65 22.88
CA TYR A 501 14.55 -4.68 22.19
C TYR A 501 15.77 -5.07 23.02
N ALA A 502 16.20 -6.32 22.89
CA ALA A 502 17.39 -6.85 23.57
C ALA A 502 18.14 -7.79 22.64
N GLY A 503 19.47 -7.82 22.77
CA GLY A 503 20.36 -8.67 21.98
C GLY A 503 21.15 -9.62 22.87
N ASP A 504 20.93 -10.93 22.70
CA ASP A 504 21.64 -11.99 23.43
C ASP A 504 22.71 -12.60 22.54
N ALA A 505 23.97 -12.65 23.02
CA ALA A 505 25.05 -13.29 22.28
C ALA A 505 24.87 -14.82 22.29
N THR A 506 24.97 -15.45 21.12
CA THR A 506 24.94 -16.90 20.94
C THR A 506 26.13 -17.37 20.09
N ASP A 507 26.35 -18.68 20.01
CA ASP A 507 27.41 -19.28 19.18
C ASP A 507 27.26 -18.97 17.68
N GLN A 508 26.03 -18.68 17.22
CA GLN A 508 25.69 -18.44 15.80
C GLN A 508 25.55 -16.95 15.45
N GLY A 509 25.84 -16.05 16.39
CA GLY A 509 25.64 -14.61 16.28
C GLY A 509 24.80 -14.04 17.43
N ARG A 510 24.55 -12.74 17.42
CA ARG A 510 23.71 -12.07 18.41
C ARG A 510 22.25 -12.11 17.98
N LEU A 511 21.41 -12.73 18.80
CA LEU A 511 19.97 -12.85 18.57
C LEU A 511 19.26 -11.64 19.19
N TRP A 512 18.68 -10.82 18.34
CA TRP A 512 17.88 -9.66 18.72
C TRP A 512 16.42 -10.05 18.83
N THR A 513 15.80 -9.75 19.96
CA THR A 513 14.37 -9.91 20.21
C THR A 513 13.75 -8.52 20.33
N VAL A 514 12.86 -8.17 19.41
CA VAL A 514 12.16 -6.88 19.34
C VAL A 514 10.73 -7.09 19.81
N GLU A 515 10.34 -6.41 20.89
CA GLU A 515 8.97 -6.39 21.41
C GLU A 515 8.24 -5.14 20.91
N LEU A 516 7.14 -5.34 20.19
CA LEU A 516 6.26 -4.29 19.70
C LEU A 516 5.36 -3.77 20.82
N ALA A 517 4.92 -2.52 20.73
CA ALA A 517 3.97 -1.94 21.69
C ALA A 517 2.60 -2.64 21.67
N GLU A 518 2.20 -3.14 20.50
CA GLU A 518 0.93 -3.85 20.28
C GLU A 518 1.17 -5.04 19.35
N ALA A 519 0.38 -6.11 19.52
CA ALA A 519 0.42 -7.26 18.62
C ALA A 519 -0.13 -6.87 17.23
N ARG A 520 0.61 -7.19 16.17
CA ARG A 520 0.28 -6.80 14.80
C ARG A 520 0.27 -7.99 13.83
N ARG A 521 -0.50 -7.83 12.76
CA ARG A 521 -0.59 -8.74 11.60
C ARG A 521 -0.36 -7.93 10.32
N GLY A 522 0.04 -8.61 9.24
CA GLY A 522 0.41 -7.98 7.97
C GLY A 522 1.88 -7.54 7.96
N PRO A 523 2.27 -6.64 7.06
CA PRO A 523 3.65 -6.20 6.91
C PRO A 523 4.10 -5.33 8.09
N ILE A 524 5.22 -5.70 8.72
CA ILE A 524 5.88 -4.97 9.81
C ILE A 524 7.33 -4.74 9.41
N THR A 525 7.70 -3.49 9.15
CA THR A 525 9.07 -3.13 8.75
C THR A 525 9.85 -2.56 9.92
N LEU A 526 11.05 -3.09 10.15
CA LEU A 526 12.02 -2.60 11.11
C LEU A 526 13.23 -2.05 10.36
N ALA A 527 13.73 -0.88 10.76
CA ALA A 527 15.05 -0.41 10.37
C ALA A 527 16.06 -0.70 11.49
N VAL A 528 17.24 -1.20 11.11
CA VAL A 528 18.34 -1.54 12.00
C VAL A 528 19.58 -0.83 11.52
N ASP A 529 20.17 -0.02 12.38
CA ASP A 529 21.33 0.82 12.06
C ASP A 529 22.49 0.53 13.01
N PHE A 530 23.70 0.45 12.45
CA PHE A 530 24.93 0.47 13.23
C PHE A 530 26.12 1.04 12.47
N GLN A 531 27.14 1.40 13.24
CA GLN A 531 28.45 1.79 12.76
C GLN A 531 29.51 0.90 13.39
N GLN A 532 30.26 0.18 12.56
CA GLN A 532 31.32 -0.72 12.98
C GLN A 532 32.67 -0.12 12.59
N PRO A 533 33.53 0.23 13.57
CA PRO A 533 34.89 0.65 13.29
C PRO A 533 35.66 -0.45 12.54
N LEU A 534 36.35 -0.05 11.47
CA LEU A 534 37.31 -0.89 10.77
C LEU A 534 38.72 -0.49 11.23
N GLY A 535 39.66 -1.44 11.21
CA GLY A 535 41.06 -1.16 11.60
C GLY A 535 41.75 -0.15 10.68
N GLU A 536 42.96 0.29 11.08
CA GLU A 536 43.77 1.23 10.27
C GLU A 536 44.30 0.61 8.96
N ASN A 537 44.30 -0.72 8.86
CA ASN A 537 44.73 -1.45 7.66
C ASN A 537 43.59 -1.57 6.65
N ASP A 538 43.95 -1.60 5.37
CA ASP A 538 43.03 -1.91 4.26
C ASP A 538 42.33 -3.26 4.51
N PRO A 539 40.99 -3.29 4.64
CA PRO A 539 40.26 -4.52 4.93
C PRO A 539 40.26 -5.44 3.71
N LEU A 540 40.87 -6.62 3.85
CA LEU A 540 40.91 -7.69 2.86
C LEU A 540 40.00 -8.85 3.30
N ASP A 541 39.22 -9.39 2.37
CA ASP A 541 38.21 -10.44 2.58
C ASP A 541 37.28 -10.15 3.77
N LEU A 542 36.91 -8.88 3.96
CA LEU A 542 36.00 -8.46 5.03
C LEU A 542 34.60 -8.99 4.72
N GLU A 543 34.17 -9.98 5.50
CA GLU A 543 32.79 -10.49 5.44
C GLU A 543 31.81 -9.43 5.94
N LEU A 544 30.89 -9.05 5.06
CA LEU A 544 29.84 -8.11 5.40
C LEU A 544 28.77 -8.81 6.25
N PRO A 545 28.34 -8.20 7.35
CA PRO A 545 27.31 -8.76 8.20
C PRO A 545 25.96 -8.78 7.47
N ILE A 546 25.37 -9.96 7.30
CA ILE A 546 24.04 -10.11 6.71
C ILE A 546 23.05 -10.47 7.80
N LEU A 547 21.92 -9.75 7.85
CA LEU A 547 20.85 -9.98 8.81
C LEU A 547 20.06 -11.24 8.46
N VAL A 548 19.89 -12.14 9.43
CA VAL A 548 19.05 -13.33 9.30
C VAL A 548 17.77 -13.15 10.11
N ALA A 549 16.61 -13.24 9.47
CA ALA A 549 15.34 -13.22 10.18
C ALA A 549 15.10 -14.58 10.86
N GLU A 550 14.71 -14.57 12.13
CA GLU A 550 14.55 -15.78 12.95
C GLU A 550 13.07 -16.10 13.19
N GLY A 551 12.74 -17.39 13.25
CA GLY A 551 11.34 -17.84 13.39
C GLY A 551 10.47 -17.58 12.16
N VAL A 552 11.07 -17.40 10.98
CA VAL A 552 10.36 -17.20 9.71
C VAL A 552 10.32 -18.48 8.87
N ALA A 553 9.24 -18.69 8.12
CA ALA A 553 9.07 -19.82 7.22
C ALA A 553 10.03 -19.77 6.03
N HIS A 554 10.33 -18.57 5.52
CA HIS A 554 11.42 -18.33 4.58
C HIS A 554 11.86 -16.85 4.64
N GLN A 555 13.09 -16.61 4.22
CA GLN A 555 13.66 -15.27 4.07
C GLN A 555 14.08 -15.06 2.61
N SER A 556 13.87 -13.86 2.10
CA SER A 556 14.52 -13.37 0.88
C SER A 556 15.16 -12.02 1.17
N GLY A 557 16.14 -11.62 0.36
CA GLY A 557 16.74 -10.31 0.55
C GLY A 557 17.62 -9.82 -0.58
N LEU A 558 17.90 -8.53 -0.50
CA LEU A 558 18.81 -7.77 -1.35
C LEU A 558 19.94 -7.20 -0.48
N VAL A 559 21.16 -7.30 -0.97
CA VAL A 559 22.36 -6.76 -0.33
C VAL A 559 22.97 -5.73 -1.27
N ALA A 560 22.85 -4.45 -0.91
CA ALA A 560 23.45 -3.33 -1.61
C ALA A 560 24.79 -2.98 -0.96
N VAL A 561 25.87 -3.00 -1.74
CA VAL A 561 27.21 -2.61 -1.26
C VAL A 561 27.58 -1.25 -1.85
N GLU A 562 27.81 -0.27 -0.98
CA GLU A 562 28.19 1.09 -1.35
C GLU A 562 29.67 1.34 -1.02
N GLY A 563 30.39 1.96 -1.96
CA GLY A 563 31.79 2.35 -1.78
C GLY A 563 31.96 3.86 -1.56
N ASN A 564 33.16 4.27 -1.18
CA ASN A 564 33.53 5.67 -0.99
C ASN A 564 34.51 6.16 -2.07
N ALA A 565 34.38 7.43 -2.49
CA ALA A 565 35.46 8.34 -2.88
C ALA A 565 36.88 7.73 -3.02
N GLU A 566 37.43 7.51 -1.83
CA GLU A 566 38.83 7.28 -1.50
C GLU A 566 39.24 5.81 -1.54
N LEU A 567 38.26 4.90 -1.62
CA LEU A 567 38.48 3.46 -1.59
C LEU A 567 38.19 2.84 -2.95
N ASP A 568 39.09 1.97 -3.39
CA ASP A 568 38.79 0.98 -4.43
C ASP A 568 38.23 -0.26 -3.73
N VAL A 569 37.04 -0.70 -4.11
CA VAL A 569 36.29 -1.76 -3.40
C VAL A 569 35.90 -2.86 -4.39
N GLU A 570 36.42 -4.06 -4.17
CA GLU A 570 36.08 -5.27 -4.92
C GLU A 570 35.12 -6.14 -4.10
N VAL A 571 33.98 -6.51 -4.69
CA VAL A 571 32.95 -7.34 -4.01
C VAL A 571 33.08 -8.80 -4.44
N LYS A 572 33.24 -9.70 -3.47
CA LYS A 572 33.35 -11.16 -3.62
C LYS A 572 32.09 -11.85 -3.10
N THR A 573 31.28 -12.38 -4.01
CA THR A 573 30.08 -13.14 -3.64
C THR A 573 29.65 -14.08 -4.78
N ASP A 574 29.06 -15.21 -4.42
CA ASP A 574 28.40 -16.13 -5.36
C ASP A 574 26.93 -15.74 -5.64
N SER A 575 26.43 -14.71 -4.94
CA SER A 575 25.06 -14.22 -5.09
C SER A 575 24.84 -13.58 -6.45
N ARG A 576 23.62 -13.77 -6.99
CA ARG A 576 23.21 -13.16 -8.25
C ARG A 576 23.12 -11.63 -8.10
N ARG A 577 23.79 -10.91 -8.99
CA ARG A 577 23.63 -9.45 -9.13
C ARG A 577 22.27 -9.11 -9.73
N VAL A 578 21.58 -8.10 -9.19
CA VAL A 578 20.27 -7.63 -9.66
C VAL A 578 20.29 -6.13 -10.02
N ASP A 579 19.21 -5.67 -10.65
CA ASP A 579 19.05 -4.26 -11.01
C ASP A 579 18.73 -3.41 -9.77
N VAL A 580 19.20 -2.16 -9.78
CA VAL A 580 18.96 -1.20 -8.69
C VAL A 580 17.47 -0.91 -8.52
N GLY A 581 16.67 -0.98 -9.58
CA GLY A 581 15.23 -0.81 -9.55
C GLY A 581 14.50 -1.81 -8.64
N GLU A 582 15.11 -2.94 -8.28
CA GLU A 582 14.53 -3.90 -7.33
C GLU A 582 14.54 -3.36 -5.87
N LEU A 583 15.26 -2.27 -5.58
CA LEU A 583 15.28 -1.58 -4.28
C LEU A 583 14.15 -0.54 -4.13
N VAL A 584 13.21 -0.46 -5.06
CA VAL A 584 12.08 0.51 -5.02
C VAL A 584 11.19 0.34 -3.79
N ASP A 585 11.12 -0.87 -3.24
CA ASP A 585 10.32 -1.18 -2.05
C ASP A 585 11.00 -0.77 -0.73
N ALA A 586 12.28 -0.38 -0.75
CA ALA A 586 13.00 0.08 0.42
C ALA A 586 12.84 1.60 0.61
N GLU A 587 12.73 2.05 1.87
CA GLU A 587 12.61 3.48 2.19
C GLU A 587 13.95 4.20 1.95
N TYR A 588 15.06 3.55 2.30
CA TYR A 588 16.41 4.01 2.02
C TYR A 588 16.82 3.71 0.58
N GLN A 589 17.33 4.74 -0.10
CA GLN A 589 17.82 4.65 -1.47
C GLN A 589 19.36 4.80 -1.48
N PRO A 590 20.11 3.87 -2.10
CA PRO A 590 21.58 3.91 -2.10
C PRO A 590 22.16 5.19 -2.71
N GLY A 591 23.36 5.56 -2.26
CA GLY A 591 24.08 6.73 -2.77
C GLY A 591 24.66 6.55 -4.17
N ARG A 592 25.33 7.62 -4.65
CA ARG A 592 25.88 7.70 -6.03
C ARG A 592 26.99 6.69 -6.35
N ARG A 593 27.52 5.97 -5.34
CA ARG A 593 28.62 5.00 -5.48
C ARG A 593 28.22 3.59 -5.04
N LEU A 594 27.08 3.16 -5.55
CA LEU A 594 26.61 1.78 -5.44
C LEU A 594 27.48 0.85 -6.31
N LEU A 595 28.15 -0.11 -5.69
CA LEU A 595 29.03 -1.06 -6.37
C LEU A 595 28.25 -2.23 -6.97
N GLY A 596 27.16 -2.63 -6.30
CA GLY A 596 26.25 -3.68 -6.76
C GLY A 596 25.14 -3.98 -5.77
N VAL A 597 24.09 -4.63 -6.27
CA VAL A 597 22.99 -5.18 -5.48
C VAL A 597 22.93 -6.68 -5.75
N PHE A 598 22.86 -7.48 -4.70
CA PHE A 598 22.94 -8.94 -4.77
C PHE A 598 21.75 -9.58 -4.06
N SER A 599 21.05 -10.49 -4.73
CA SER A 599 19.86 -11.14 -4.16
C SER A 599 20.16 -12.52 -3.57
N PHE A 600 19.37 -12.90 -2.56
CA PHE A 600 19.40 -14.24 -1.98
C PHE A 600 18.01 -14.71 -1.52
N VAL A 601 17.86 -16.03 -1.43
CA VAL A 601 16.67 -16.71 -0.91
C VAL A 601 17.11 -17.82 0.02
N GLY A 602 16.50 -17.90 1.21
CA GLY A 602 16.83 -18.88 2.23
C GLY A 602 18.02 -18.44 3.08
N GLN A 603 19.10 -19.21 3.06
CA GLN A 603 20.27 -18.97 3.91
C GLN A 603 21.00 -17.69 3.49
N ALA A 604 21.46 -16.91 4.49
CA ALA A 604 22.24 -15.70 4.22
C ALA A 604 23.52 -16.02 3.44
N PRO A 605 23.79 -15.30 2.33
CA PRO A 605 24.95 -15.54 1.48
C PRO A 605 26.22 -15.00 2.13
N ARG A 606 27.37 -15.54 1.71
CA ARG A 606 28.66 -14.90 1.97
C ARG A 606 28.84 -13.74 1.00
N VAL A 607 28.95 -12.53 1.52
CA VAL A 607 29.34 -11.33 0.77
C VAL A 607 30.57 -10.77 1.46
N ALA A 608 31.72 -10.80 0.78
CA ALA A 608 32.97 -10.26 1.28
C ALA A 608 33.47 -9.14 0.38
N ILE A 609 34.32 -8.27 0.91
CA ILE A 609 34.94 -7.20 0.14
C ILE A 609 36.45 -7.12 0.38
N ASP A 610 37.17 -6.65 -0.63
CA ASP A 610 38.50 -6.07 -0.47
C ASP A 610 38.36 -4.55 -0.67
N ALA A 611 38.79 -3.73 0.29
CA ALA A 611 38.82 -2.28 0.13
C ALA A 611 40.22 -1.73 0.39
N PHE A 612 40.78 -0.98 -0.55
CA PHE A 612 42.13 -0.42 -0.46
C PHE A 612 42.21 1.02 -0.96
N ARG A 613 43.14 1.80 -0.41
CA ARG A 613 43.38 3.20 -0.81
C ARG A 613 44.26 3.28 -2.05
N ARG A 614 43.94 4.17 -2.99
CA ARG A 614 44.83 4.47 -4.13
C ARG A 614 45.95 5.45 -3.73
N PRO A 615 47.22 5.22 -4.13
CA PRO A 615 48.28 6.21 -3.93
C PRO A 615 48.03 7.46 -4.80
N ALA A 616 47.99 8.64 -4.18
CA ALA A 616 47.85 9.91 -4.89
C ALA A 616 49.20 10.32 -5.53
N TYR A 617 49.20 10.73 -6.80
CA TYR A 617 50.38 11.29 -7.48
C TYR A 617 50.60 12.76 -7.07
N ALA A 618 51.82 13.12 -6.67
CA ALA A 618 52.21 14.51 -6.36
C ALA A 618 52.35 15.36 -7.64
N LEU A 619 51.86 16.59 -7.63
CA LEU A 619 51.95 17.55 -8.74
C LEU A 619 53.31 18.27 -8.73
N SER A 620 54.13 18.08 -9.76
CA SER A 620 55.46 18.73 -9.89
C SER A 620 55.40 20.25 -9.83
N THR A 621 56.24 20.87 -9.01
CA THR A 621 56.36 22.34 -8.83
C THR A 621 57.26 23.05 -9.87
N ALA A 622 57.84 22.30 -10.82
CA ALA A 622 58.66 22.83 -11.92
C ALA A 622 58.34 22.16 -13.26
N ILE A 623 58.53 22.89 -14.37
CA ILE A 623 58.37 22.39 -15.75
C ILE A 623 59.35 23.07 -16.71
N VAL A 624 59.95 22.29 -17.63
CA VAL A 624 60.73 22.82 -18.75
C VAL A 624 59.80 22.98 -19.95
N GLN A 625 59.54 24.22 -20.35
CA GLN A 625 58.64 24.53 -21.46
C GLN A 625 59.27 24.20 -22.82
N GLN A 626 60.57 24.44 -22.96
CA GLN A 626 61.31 24.18 -24.19
C GLN A 626 62.79 23.89 -23.90
N GLY A 627 63.33 22.80 -24.42
CA GLY A 627 64.76 22.50 -24.47
C GLY A 627 65.31 22.66 -25.89
N ARG A 628 66.43 23.37 -26.05
CA ARG A 628 67.17 23.45 -27.30
C ARG A 628 68.63 23.08 -27.06
N LEU A 629 69.08 21.99 -27.67
CA LEU A 629 70.48 21.56 -27.61
C LEU A 629 71.12 21.74 -28.98
N THR A 630 72.33 22.29 -29.03
CA THR A 630 73.17 22.31 -30.22
C THR A 630 74.46 21.59 -29.91
N THR A 631 74.69 20.45 -30.55
CA THR A 631 75.91 19.65 -30.38
C THR A 631 76.78 19.71 -31.61
N THR A 632 78.05 20.08 -31.43
CA THR A 632 79.07 20.06 -32.48
C THR A 632 79.97 18.86 -32.31
N LEU A 633 80.03 18.00 -33.33
CA LEU A 633 80.87 16.81 -33.34
C LEU A 633 82.21 17.06 -34.04
N SER A 634 83.30 16.63 -33.40
CA SER A 634 84.62 16.52 -34.01
C SER A 634 84.87 15.12 -34.54
N ALA A 635 85.59 15.02 -35.67
CA ALA A 635 86.08 13.74 -36.18
C ALA A 635 87.09 13.06 -35.21
N GLU A 636 87.72 13.85 -34.33
CA GLU A 636 88.71 13.37 -33.33
C GLU A 636 88.05 12.72 -32.08
N GLY A 637 86.72 12.60 -32.03
CA GLY A 637 86.02 11.90 -30.94
C GLY A 637 85.63 12.80 -29.77
N VAL A 638 85.24 14.04 -30.04
CA VAL A 638 84.78 15.00 -29.02
C VAL A 638 83.45 15.61 -29.46
N ALA A 639 82.49 15.69 -28.54
CA ALA A 639 81.20 16.33 -28.73
C ALA A 639 81.06 17.49 -27.74
N GLN A 640 80.87 18.70 -28.25
CA GLN A 640 80.56 19.87 -27.43
C GLN A 640 79.09 20.24 -27.59
N THR A 641 78.37 20.37 -26.48
CA THR A 641 76.93 20.67 -26.48
C THR A 641 76.65 21.97 -25.74
N ASP A 642 75.92 22.87 -26.41
CA ASP A 642 75.23 24.04 -25.83
C ASP A 642 73.77 23.64 -25.56
N ALA A 643 73.42 23.40 -24.30
CA ALA A 643 72.08 23.01 -23.87
C ALA A 643 71.33 24.18 -23.23
N ARG A 644 70.24 24.64 -23.85
CA ARG A 644 69.41 25.75 -23.36
C ARG A 644 68.02 25.27 -22.98
N PHE A 645 67.54 25.68 -21.81
CA PHE A 645 66.25 25.30 -21.26
C PHE A 645 65.47 26.54 -20.84
N GLN A 646 64.19 26.61 -21.24
CA GLN A 646 63.22 27.56 -20.69
C GLN A 646 62.50 26.90 -19.52
N LEU A 647 62.96 27.20 -18.30
CA LEU A 647 62.46 26.60 -17.07
C LEU A 647 61.43 27.52 -16.40
N ARG A 648 60.30 26.95 -15.98
CA ARG A 648 59.33 27.63 -15.11
C ARG A 648 59.25 26.84 -13.81
N SER A 649 59.77 27.41 -12.72
CA SER A 649 59.90 26.73 -11.43
C SER A 649 59.60 27.69 -10.28
N LYS A 650 59.01 27.17 -9.20
CA LYS A 650 58.92 27.86 -7.90
C LYS A 650 60.07 27.49 -6.95
N ALA A 651 60.94 26.55 -7.35
CA ALA A 651 62.02 26.07 -6.50
C ALA A 651 63.23 27.00 -6.49
N ILE A 652 63.91 27.02 -5.34
CA ILE A 652 65.12 27.82 -5.10
C ILE A 652 66.37 27.11 -5.64
N TYR A 653 66.38 25.78 -5.66
CA TYR A 653 67.50 24.97 -6.12
C TYR A 653 67.09 24.01 -7.22
N LEU A 654 68.00 23.77 -8.16
CA LEU A 654 67.87 22.79 -9.22
C LEU A 654 69.10 21.89 -9.23
N GLU A 655 68.90 20.59 -9.15
CA GLU A 655 69.98 19.61 -9.34
C GLU A 655 70.14 19.31 -10.83
N VAL A 656 71.36 19.31 -11.34
CA VAL A 656 71.69 19.00 -12.73
C VAL A 656 72.66 17.83 -12.77
N VAL A 657 72.28 16.77 -13.47
CA VAL A 657 73.14 15.61 -13.72
C VAL A 657 73.63 15.68 -15.16
N LEU A 658 74.94 15.82 -15.35
CA LEU A 658 75.53 15.77 -16.69
C LEU A 658 75.59 14.33 -17.21
N PRO A 659 75.64 14.13 -18.54
CA PRO A 659 75.87 12.81 -19.13
C PRO A 659 77.18 12.18 -18.63
N ASP A 660 77.23 10.85 -18.61
CA ASP A 660 78.42 10.12 -18.19
C ASP A 660 79.65 10.51 -19.03
N GLY A 661 80.76 10.83 -18.35
CA GLY A 661 82.00 11.28 -19.00
C GLY A 661 82.00 12.73 -19.49
N ALA A 662 80.91 13.49 -19.29
CA ALA A 662 80.86 14.89 -19.66
C ALA A 662 81.62 15.79 -18.67
N GLN A 663 82.38 16.74 -19.20
CA GLN A 663 83.03 17.82 -18.47
C GLN A 663 82.25 19.12 -18.65
N LEU A 664 81.87 19.76 -17.54
CA LEU A 664 81.21 21.06 -17.55
C LEU A 664 82.17 22.17 -18.01
N TRP A 665 81.72 23.05 -18.90
CA TRP A 665 82.46 24.24 -19.34
C TRP A 665 81.91 25.53 -18.72
N SER A 666 80.59 25.75 -18.84
CA SER A 666 79.95 26.93 -18.27
C SER A 666 78.47 26.69 -18.00
N VAL A 667 77.94 27.33 -16.96
CA VAL A 667 76.50 27.45 -16.71
C VAL A 667 76.15 28.93 -16.69
N VAL A 668 75.11 29.30 -17.42
CA VAL A 668 74.61 30.67 -17.53
C VAL A 668 73.12 30.65 -17.22
N LEU A 669 72.67 31.51 -16.32
CA LEU A 669 71.27 31.67 -15.93
C LEU A 669 70.83 33.10 -16.29
N ASP A 670 69.78 33.22 -17.11
CA ASP A 670 69.27 34.51 -17.63
C ASP A 670 70.38 35.41 -18.21
N GLY A 671 71.29 34.81 -18.97
CA GLY A 671 72.42 35.50 -19.61
C GLY A 671 73.60 35.83 -18.68
N ARG A 672 73.55 35.46 -17.39
CA ARG A 672 74.65 35.69 -16.43
C ARG A 672 75.36 34.38 -16.06
N PRO A 673 76.69 34.29 -16.18
CA PRO A 673 77.45 33.12 -15.73
C PRO A 673 77.27 32.87 -14.23
N ILE A 674 76.93 31.64 -13.85
CA ILE A 674 76.80 31.22 -12.46
C ILE A 674 77.83 30.13 -12.13
N LYS A 675 78.24 30.08 -10.86
CA LYS A 675 79.15 29.03 -10.37
C LYS A 675 78.32 27.90 -9.74
N PRO A 676 78.21 26.73 -10.38
CA PRO A 676 77.49 25.60 -9.78
C PRO A 676 78.24 25.06 -8.57
N GLN A 677 77.51 24.55 -7.59
CA GLN A 677 78.08 23.73 -6.52
C GLN A 677 78.02 22.26 -6.94
N SER A 678 79.01 21.46 -6.59
CA SER A 678 78.99 20.02 -6.89
C SER A 678 78.82 19.22 -5.60
N GLN A 679 77.83 18.33 -5.56
CA GLN A 679 77.54 17.43 -4.45
C GLN A 679 77.19 16.06 -5.04
N ASP A 680 77.92 15.01 -4.64
CA ASP A 680 77.68 13.62 -5.06
C ASP A 680 77.59 13.40 -6.58
N GLY A 681 78.43 14.10 -7.35
CA GLY A 681 78.44 14.01 -8.83
C GLY A 681 77.31 14.76 -9.53
N ARG A 682 76.47 15.49 -8.78
CA ARG A 682 75.41 16.37 -9.29
C ARG A 682 75.81 17.83 -9.14
N LEU A 683 75.33 18.68 -10.03
CA LEU A 683 75.52 20.12 -10.00
C LEU A 683 74.29 20.78 -9.37
N LEU A 684 74.44 21.39 -8.21
CA LEU A 684 73.39 22.17 -7.57
C LEU A 684 73.45 23.62 -8.07
N LEU A 685 72.37 24.06 -8.70
CA LEU A 685 72.18 25.42 -9.19
C LEU A 685 71.23 26.16 -8.26
N ASN A 686 71.63 27.35 -7.80
CA ASN A 686 70.72 28.26 -7.12
C ASN A 686 69.95 29.07 -8.16
N LEU A 687 68.65 28.83 -8.27
CA LEU A 687 67.72 29.59 -9.11
C LEU A 687 67.33 30.93 -8.47
N ALA A 688 67.45 31.05 -7.15
CA ALA A 688 67.22 32.30 -6.43
C ALA A 688 68.49 33.16 -6.42
N GLY A 689 68.61 34.03 -7.42
CA GLY A 689 69.39 35.26 -7.25
C GLY A 689 70.15 35.73 -8.49
N GLN A 690 69.60 36.77 -9.13
CA GLN A 690 70.18 38.13 -9.07
C GLN A 690 69.27 39.10 -9.86
N THR A 691 68.16 39.50 -9.28
CA THR A 691 67.39 40.67 -9.74
C THR A 691 67.33 41.64 -8.57
N ASP A 692 67.83 42.86 -8.79
CA ASP A 692 67.61 43.98 -7.88
C ASP A 692 66.12 44.12 -7.58
N ALA A 693 65.83 44.49 -6.34
CA ALA A 693 64.51 44.57 -5.78
C ALA A 693 63.54 45.44 -6.61
N THR A 694 62.65 44.78 -7.34
CA THR A 694 61.25 45.19 -7.53
C THR A 694 60.42 43.94 -7.87
N SER A 695 59.40 43.70 -7.04
CA SER A 695 58.39 42.65 -7.13
C SER A 695 57.61 42.70 -8.44
N GLU A 696 57.53 41.58 -9.19
CA GLU A 696 56.40 41.16 -10.05
C GLU A 696 56.65 39.89 -10.93
N ALA A 697 57.43 38.90 -10.48
CA ALA A 697 57.80 37.76 -11.34
C ALA A 697 57.55 36.37 -10.73
N GLU A 698 56.36 36.10 -10.21
CA GLU A 698 55.94 34.71 -9.96
C GLU A 698 55.69 33.99 -11.29
N GLY A 699 56.56 33.01 -11.60
CA GLY A 699 56.42 32.14 -12.77
C GLY A 699 56.98 32.71 -14.08
N ARG A 700 57.97 33.60 -14.04
CA ARG A 700 58.75 33.98 -15.24
C ARG A 700 59.55 32.78 -15.74
N ALA A 701 59.60 32.59 -17.05
CA ALA A 701 60.49 31.60 -17.67
C ALA A 701 61.95 32.05 -17.50
N THR A 702 62.75 31.23 -16.83
CA THR A 702 64.19 31.40 -16.65
C THR A 702 64.92 30.67 -17.77
N GLU A 703 65.87 31.35 -18.43
CA GLU A 703 66.72 30.74 -19.45
C GLU A 703 67.98 30.14 -18.80
N LEU A 704 68.06 28.81 -18.75
CA LEU A 704 69.22 28.08 -18.26
C LEU A 704 70.04 27.56 -19.44
N GLN A 705 71.29 27.97 -19.54
CA GLN A 705 72.25 27.48 -20.54
C GLN A 705 73.38 26.69 -19.86
N ILE A 706 73.62 25.47 -20.31
CA ILE A 706 74.67 24.57 -19.83
C ILE A 706 75.52 24.17 -21.03
N VAL A 707 76.80 24.53 -20.99
CA VAL A 707 77.78 24.11 -22.00
C VAL A 707 78.66 23.03 -21.39
N TYR A 708 78.74 21.89 -22.07
CA TYR A 708 79.57 20.77 -21.66
C TYR A 708 80.23 20.10 -22.87
N GLU A 709 81.32 19.40 -22.61
CA GLU A 709 82.04 18.60 -23.58
C GLU A 709 82.05 17.15 -23.12
N MET A 710 81.87 16.19 -24.03
CA MET A 710 81.97 14.76 -23.73
C MET A 710 82.80 14.04 -24.79
N PRO A 711 83.57 13.01 -24.41
CA PRO A 711 84.23 12.14 -25.35
C PRO A 711 83.19 11.30 -26.10
N VAL A 712 83.38 11.14 -27.41
CA VAL A 712 82.59 10.26 -28.28
C VAL A 712 83.52 9.38 -29.11
N ALA A 713 82.99 8.30 -29.69
CA ALA A 713 83.79 7.45 -30.56
C ALA A 713 84.37 8.26 -31.75
N PRO A 714 85.68 8.14 -32.07
CA PRO A 714 86.27 8.79 -33.24
C PRO A 714 85.54 8.39 -34.51
N VAL A 715 85.24 9.36 -35.38
CA VAL A 715 84.35 9.10 -36.52
C VAL A 715 85.15 8.49 -37.68
N GLY A 716 85.05 7.17 -37.87
CA GLY A 716 85.71 6.39 -38.93
C GLY A 716 84.94 6.35 -40.26
N LEU A 717 84.98 5.23 -41.00
CA LEU A 717 84.19 5.06 -42.24
C LEU A 717 82.68 5.01 -41.95
N LEU A 718 82.33 4.28 -40.89
CA LEU A 718 80.98 4.11 -40.34
C LEU A 718 81.15 4.03 -38.81
N GLN A 719 80.42 4.83 -38.04
CA GLN A 719 80.55 4.86 -36.58
C GLN A 719 79.22 5.20 -35.90
N ASP A 720 78.88 4.48 -34.85
CA ASP A 720 77.78 4.83 -33.95
C ASP A 720 78.26 5.79 -32.87
N VAL A 721 77.48 6.85 -32.66
CA VAL A 721 77.77 7.94 -31.72
C VAL A 721 76.55 8.14 -30.82
N THR A 722 76.77 8.01 -29.51
CA THR A 722 75.79 8.27 -28.45
C THR A 722 76.08 9.59 -27.77
N ILE A 723 75.07 10.45 -27.64
CA ILE A 723 75.15 11.75 -26.97
C ILE A 723 73.97 11.85 -26.00
N GLY A 724 74.25 12.04 -24.71
CA GLY A 724 73.24 12.21 -23.67
C GLY A 724 72.91 13.69 -23.42
N ALA A 725 71.69 14.00 -23.00
CA ALA A 725 71.31 15.34 -22.54
C ALA A 725 71.53 15.48 -21.01
N PRO A 726 71.75 16.70 -20.48
CA PRO A 726 71.79 16.90 -19.04
C PRO A 726 70.38 16.72 -18.44
N ARG A 727 70.29 16.10 -17.27
CA ARG A 727 69.04 15.86 -16.54
C ARG A 727 68.84 16.94 -15.50
N LEU A 728 67.63 17.50 -15.43
CA LEU A 728 67.24 18.50 -14.43
C LEU A 728 66.36 17.81 -13.39
N LEU A 729 66.77 17.83 -12.13
CA LEU A 729 66.09 17.19 -11.01
C LEU A 729 65.68 18.25 -9.98
N LEU A 730 64.54 18.01 -9.32
CA LEU A 730 63.99 18.85 -8.28
C LEU A 730 63.74 18.03 -7.02
N ARG A 731 64.08 18.60 -5.87
CA ARG A 731 63.76 18.02 -4.57
C ARG A 731 62.67 18.87 -3.91
N GLU A 732 61.55 18.25 -3.55
CA GLU A 732 60.43 18.96 -2.91
C GLU A 732 60.66 19.13 -1.40
N ASP A 733 61.26 18.14 -0.74
CA ASP A 733 61.62 18.16 0.69
C ASP A 733 63.11 17.83 0.90
N ALA A 734 63.74 18.35 1.97
CA ALA A 734 65.17 18.18 2.22
C ALA A 734 65.63 16.69 2.22
N ASP A 735 64.75 15.80 2.70
CA ASP A 735 64.97 14.35 2.81
C ASP A 735 64.32 13.52 1.69
N GLY A 736 63.64 14.16 0.72
CA GLY A 736 62.95 13.48 -0.38
C GLY A 736 63.88 13.06 -1.54
N GLU A 737 63.49 12.03 -2.29
CA GLU A 737 64.17 11.70 -3.55
C GLU A 737 63.94 12.79 -4.60
N ALA A 738 65.00 13.17 -5.31
CA ALA A 738 64.90 14.19 -6.36
C ALA A 738 64.17 13.64 -7.60
N ALA A 739 63.03 14.23 -7.95
CA ALA A 739 62.24 13.90 -9.13
C ALA A 739 62.75 14.64 -10.37
N GLU A 740 62.66 14.03 -11.54
CA GLU A 740 63.06 14.68 -12.80
C GLU A 740 62.02 15.71 -13.24
N VAL A 741 62.47 16.91 -13.61
CA VAL A 741 61.59 18.00 -14.01
C VAL A 741 60.94 17.66 -15.36
N PRO A 742 59.60 17.68 -15.47
CA PRO A 742 58.91 17.36 -16.72
C PRO A 742 59.31 18.30 -17.86
N LEU A 743 59.57 17.75 -19.04
CA LEU A 743 60.01 18.44 -20.26
C LEU A 743 58.91 18.41 -21.32
N VAL A 744 58.36 19.55 -21.70
CA VAL A 744 57.22 19.63 -22.65
C VAL A 744 57.64 19.42 -24.10
N GLY A 745 58.81 19.91 -24.48
CA GLY A 745 59.30 19.79 -25.86
C GLY A 745 60.79 20.06 -25.97
N MET A 746 61.44 19.35 -26.90
CA MET A 746 62.88 19.46 -27.12
C MET A 746 63.25 19.45 -28.61
N GLU A 747 64.16 20.34 -28.97
CA GLU A 747 64.82 20.41 -30.27
C GLU A 747 66.32 20.18 -30.07
N TRP A 748 66.91 19.26 -30.83
CA TRP A 748 68.34 18.95 -30.75
C TRP A 748 68.97 19.06 -32.14
N GLU A 749 69.81 20.07 -32.33
CA GLU A 749 70.59 20.33 -33.53
C GLU A 749 71.96 19.65 -33.44
N LEU A 750 72.26 18.73 -34.37
CA LEU A 750 73.54 18.05 -34.48
C LEU A 750 74.33 18.60 -35.66
N VAL A 751 75.47 19.24 -35.39
CA VAL A 751 76.40 19.77 -36.38
C VAL A 751 77.53 18.75 -36.62
N LEU A 752 77.64 18.27 -37.85
CA LEU A 752 78.57 17.22 -38.25
C LEU A 752 79.82 17.80 -38.93
N PRO A 753 80.97 17.08 -38.90
CA PRO A 753 82.10 17.45 -39.73
C PRO A 753 81.77 17.29 -41.23
N TRP A 754 82.37 18.12 -42.09
CA TRP A 754 81.96 18.33 -43.49
C TRP A 754 81.89 17.07 -44.38
N ARG A 755 82.59 15.99 -44.04
CA ARG A 755 82.60 14.71 -44.80
C ARG A 755 81.52 13.72 -44.39
N TYR A 756 80.83 13.99 -43.29
CA TYR A 756 79.96 13.02 -42.65
C TYR A 756 78.49 13.36 -42.84
N GLN A 757 77.69 12.31 -42.84
CA GLN A 757 76.23 12.39 -42.86
C GLN A 757 75.66 11.35 -41.90
N VAL A 758 74.49 11.63 -41.32
CA VAL A 758 73.74 10.64 -40.53
C VAL A 758 73.05 9.69 -41.50
N VAL A 759 73.29 8.39 -41.36
CA VAL A 759 72.68 7.33 -42.18
C VAL A 759 71.65 6.50 -41.41
N GLY A 760 71.64 6.61 -40.08
CA GLY A 760 70.71 5.94 -39.18
C GLY A 760 70.61 6.67 -37.84
N SER A 761 69.49 6.47 -37.14
CA SER A 761 69.26 6.98 -35.79
C SER A 761 68.35 6.02 -35.03
N GLU A 762 68.79 5.62 -33.83
CA GLU A 762 68.04 4.85 -32.83
C GLU A 762 67.78 5.72 -31.58
N SER A 763 67.73 7.04 -31.77
CA SER A 763 67.56 8.03 -30.72
C SER A 763 66.15 8.02 -30.11
N THR A 764 66.00 8.53 -28.88
CA THR A 764 64.67 8.83 -28.30
C THR A 764 64.03 10.08 -28.94
N LEU A 765 64.77 10.80 -29.79
CA LEU A 765 64.29 11.93 -30.58
C LEU A 765 64.06 11.54 -32.05
N MET A 766 63.09 12.17 -32.69
CA MET A 766 62.73 11.93 -34.10
C MET A 766 63.31 13.01 -35.02
N SER A 767 63.85 12.63 -36.18
CA SER A 767 64.25 13.58 -37.23
C SER A 767 63.64 13.21 -38.57
N ASN A 768 63.08 14.20 -39.27
CA ASN A 768 62.60 14.06 -40.64
C ASN A 768 63.73 14.25 -41.69
N GLN A 769 64.93 14.64 -41.24
CA GLN A 769 66.09 14.91 -42.09
C GLN A 769 66.95 13.65 -42.31
N VAL A 770 66.86 12.67 -41.40
CA VAL A 770 67.52 11.36 -41.55
C VAL A 770 66.64 10.43 -42.37
N ARG A 771 66.83 10.44 -43.70
CA ARG A 771 66.19 9.46 -44.60
C ARG A 771 67.19 8.35 -44.94
N PRO A 772 66.82 7.06 -44.83
CA PRO A 772 67.66 6.00 -45.35
C PRO A 772 67.82 6.21 -46.87
N PRO A 773 69.02 6.00 -47.43
CA PRO A 773 69.22 6.12 -48.87
C PRO A 773 68.34 5.08 -49.59
N GLU A 774 67.47 5.54 -50.48
CA GLU A 774 66.60 4.66 -51.27
C GLU A 774 67.42 3.98 -52.36
N PRO A 775 67.58 2.64 -52.35
CA PRO A 775 68.25 1.94 -53.44
C PRO A 775 67.51 2.18 -54.76
N VAL A 776 68.27 2.25 -55.85
CA VAL A 776 67.77 2.54 -57.22
C VAL A 776 66.65 1.60 -57.64
N ILE A 777 66.64 0.35 -57.14
CA ILE A 777 65.57 -0.60 -57.47
C ILE A 777 64.20 -0.17 -56.93
N LEU A 778 64.14 0.43 -55.73
CA LEU A 778 62.88 0.94 -55.16
C LEU A 778 62.38 2.16 -55.94
N ARG A 779 63.29 3.03 -56.40
CA ARG A 779 62.95 4.14 -57.30
C ARG A 779 62.45 3.66 -58.67
N ALA A 780 63.05 2.60 -59.20
CA ALA A 780 62.61 1.98 -60.45
C ALA A 780 61.20 1.36 -60.31
N PHE A 781 60.91 0.69 -59.19
CA PHE A 781 59.57 0.17 -58.90
C PHE A 781 58.52 1.28 -58.78
N GLN A 782 58.84 2.38 -58.09
CA GLN A 782 57.97 3.56 -58.00
C GLN A 782 57.71 4.21 -59.37
N LEU A 783 58.74 4.33 -60.23
CA LEU A 783 58.61 4.86 -61.60
C LEU A 783 57.76 3.98 -62.53
N LEU A 784 57.74 2.66 -62.30
CA LEU A 784 56.94 1.70 -63.06
C LEU A 784 55.49 1.59 -62.54
N GLY A 785 55.07 2.42 -61.58
CA GLY A 785 53.75 2.33 -60.95
C GLY A 785 53.56 1.05 -60.11
N LEU A 786 54.63 0.27 -59.95
CA LEU A 786 54.68 -0.92 -59.12
C LEU A 786 55.08 -0.45 -57.72
N SER A 787 54.11 0.06 -56.96
CA SER A 787 54.22 -0.01 -55.50
C SER A 787 54.50 -1.48 -55.16
N PRO A 788 55.52 -1.82 -54.35
CA PRO A 788 55.67 -3.18 -53.85
C PRO A 788 54.48 -3.47 -52.93
N GLY A 789 53.36 -3.86 -53.54
CA GLY A 789 52.13 -4.23 -52.89
C GLY A 789 52.31 -5.57 -52.21
N GLY A 790 51.98 -5.60 -50.91
CA GLY A 790 51.87 -6.82 -50.12
C GLY A 790 53.20 -7.41 -49.68
N GLY A 791 53.53 -7.25 -48.39
CA GLY A 791 54.47 -8.12 -47.68
C GLY A 791 55.85 -7.53 -47.42
N LEU A 792 56.63 -7.13 -48.43
CA LEU A 792 58.01 -6.67 -48.20
C LEU A 792 58.13 -5.22 -47.70
N GLY A 793 57.21 -4.33 -48.11
CA GLY A 793 57.15 -2.95 -47.58
C GLY A 793 56.69 -2.88 -46.12
N CYS A 794 55.74 -3.74 -45.74
CA CYS A 794 55.28 -3.86 -44.36
C CYS A 794 56.30 -4.58 -43.46
N ALA A 795 57.07 -5.56 -43.93
CA ALA A 795 58.04 -6.26 -43.09
C ALA A 795 59.26 -5.38 -42.71
N MET A 796 59.62 -4.39 -43.53
CA MET A 796 60.66 -3.41 -43.18
C MET A 796 60.15 -2.21 -42.37
N MET A 797 58.86 -1.85 -42.48
CA MET A 797 58.22 -0.87 -41.59
C MET A 797 57.90 -1.47 -40.22
N ALA A 798 57.40 -2.72 -40.18
CA ALA A 798 56.94 -3.39 -38.96
C ALA A 798 58.08 -3.75 -37.99
N LYS A 799 59.29 -4.02 -38.49
CA LYS A 799 60.46 -4.22 -37.60
C LYS A 799 61.08 -2.91 -37.11
N ARG A 800 60.63 -1.76 -37.62
CA ARG A 800 61.03 -0.41 -37.22
C ARG A 800 60.09 0.19 -36.16
N GLU A 801 58.86 -0.31 -36.07
CA GLU A 801 57.94 -0.07 -34.95
C GLU A 801 58.13 -1.09 -33.81
N ALA A 802 58.52 -2.33 -34.12
CA ALA A 802 58.75 -3.36 -33.10
C ALA A 802 60.02 -3.16 -32.24
N SER A 803 60.95 -2.28 -32.63
CA SER A 803 62.06 -1.84 -31.75
C SER A 803 61.77 -0.51 -31.04
N ARG A 804 60.58 0.07 -31.23
CA ARG A 804 60.07 1.27 -30.55
C ARG A 804 58.99 0.97 -29.50
N SER A 805 58.73 -0.31 -29.26
CA SER A 805 57.81 -0.79 -28.23
C SER A 805 58.62 -1.43 -27.10
N CYS A 806 58.97 -0.60 -26.12
CA CYS A 806 59.21 -1.04 -24.75
C CYS A 806 58.57 0.00 -23.82
N ASP A 807 57.65 -0.49 -23.01
CA ASP A 807 57.07 0.10 -21.80
C ASP A 807 56.50 1.52 -21.91
N THR A 808 55.32 1.61 -22.51
CA THR A 808 54.30 2.56 -22.05
C THR A 808 53.10 1.77 -21.58
N ALA A 809 52.93 1.72 -20.26
CA ALA A 809 51.73 1.25 -19.62
C ALA A 809 50.53 2.02 -20.16
N ALA A 810 49.48 1.30 -20.54
CA ALA A 810 48.20 1.87 -20.90
C ALA A 810 47.69 2.72 -19.72
N VAL A 811 47.61 4.03 -19.92
CA VAL A 811 46.77 4.93 -19.12
C VAL A 811 45.33 4.69 -19.58
N PRO A 812 44.42 4.18 -18.74
CA PRO A 812 43.01 4.18 -19.06
C PRO A 812 42.48 5.60 -18.84
N GLY A 813 41.91 6.20 -19.88
CA GLY A 813 41.18 7.47 -19.78
C GLY A 813 41.79 8.57 -20.63
N PHE A 814 41.64 8.46 -21.94
CA PHE A 814 41.49 9.61 -22.86
C PHE A 814 40.80 9.05 -24.11
N GLU A 815 39.47 8.95 -24.06
CA GLU A 815 38.69 8.92 -25.29
C GLU A 815 38.83 10.30 -25.94
N SER A 816 39.24 10.28 -27.20
CA SER A 816 39.32 11.43 -28.09
C SER A 816 38.02 12.23 -28.10
N GLU A 817 38.15 13.55 -28.04
CA GLU A 817 37.08 14.54 -28.19
C GLU A 817 36.03 14.14 -29.25
N GLU A 818 34.89 13.62 -28.80
CA GLU A 818 33.69 13.48 -29.63
C GLU A 818 32.86 14.76 -29.49
N TYR A 819 32.57 15.34 -30.65
CA TYR A 819 31.78 16.53 -30.88
C TYR A 819 30.55 16.64 -29.99
N ASN A 820 30.18 17.87 -29.64
CA ASN A 820 28.89 18.23 -29.07
C ASN A 820 27.75 17.77 -30.02
N VAL A 821 27.23 16.54 -29.84
CA VAL A 821 26.15 15.98 -30.64
C VAL A 821 24.83 16.43 -30.02
N ASP A 822 24.02 17.13 -30.82
CA ASP A 822 22.69 17.61 -30.47
C ASP A 822 21.83 16.46 -29.90
N PRO A 823 21.26 16.56 -28.68
CA PRO A 823 20.45 15.51 -28.07
C PRO A 823 19.28 15.04 -28.95
N LEU A 824 18.71 15.93 -29.78
CA LEU A 824 17.68 15.58 -30.76
C LEU A 824 18.22 14.67 -31.88
N SER A 825 19.47 14.84 -32.28
CA SER A 825 20.11 13.99 -33.30
C SER A 825 20.47 12.61 -32.77
N GLN A 826 20.83 12.51 -31.48
CA GLN A 826 21.11 11.23 -30.82
C GLN A 826 19.84 10.40 -30.67
N ILE A 827 18.72 11.02 -30.27
CA ILE A 827 17.45 10.32 -30.14
C ILE A 827 16.84 9.94 -31.50
N ASP A 828 17.02 10.76 -32.54
CA ASP A 828 16.64 10.42 -33.91
C ASP A 828 17.42 9.20 -34.43
N ARG A 829 18.70 9.07 -34.07
CA ARG A 829 19.50 7.89 -34.41
C ARG A 829 18.99 6.64 -33.69
N GLN A 830 18.63 6.74 -32.41
CA GLN A 830 18.07 5.62 -31.65
C GLN A 830 16.70 5.16 -32.19
N ILE A 831 15.81 6.11 -32.54
CA ILE A 831 14.54 5.82 -33.21
C ILE A 831 14.77 5.10 -34.54
N SER A 832 15.73 5.56 -35.36
CA SER A 832 16.03 4.95 -36.66
C SER A 832 16.58 3.51 -36.57
N VAL A 833 17.25 3.17 -35.45
CA VAL A 833 17.71 1.81 -35.18
C VAL A 833 16.54 0.93 -34.75
N LYS A 834 15.67 1.42 -33.86
CA LYS A 834 14.50 0.66 -33.40
C LYS A 834 13.46 0.43 -34.49
N VAL A 835 13.26 1.38 -35.40
CA VAL A 835 12.41 1.20 -36.60
C VAL A 835 12.97 0.07 -37.48
N ARG A 836 14.28 0.04 -37.73
CA ARG A 836 14.92 -1.05 -38.49
C ARG A 836 14.81 -2.41 -37.82
N GLU A 837 14.89 -2.46 -36.49
CA GLU A 837 14.66 -3.71 -35.74
C GLU A 837 13.22 -4.20 -35.86
N LEU A 838 12.24 -3.28 -35.88
CA LEU A 838 10.83 -3.58 -36.06
C LEU A 838 10.52 -4.10 -37.48
N GLU A 839 11.09 -3.47 -38.50
CA GLU A 839 10.97 -3.89 -39.91
C GLU A 839 11.61 -5.27 -40.12
N ALA A 840 12.81 -5.49 -39.58
CA ALA A 840 13.50 -6.80 -39.65
C ALA A 840 12.76 -7.89 -38.86
N PHE A 841 11.98 -7.54 -37.83
CA PHE A 841 11.09 -8.48 -37.16
C PHE A 841 9.89 -8.84 -38.03
N GLY A 842 9.25 -7.85 -38.65
CA GLY A 842 8.14 -8.05 -39.61
C GLY A 842 8.51 -8.96 -40.76
N GLU A 843 9.65 -8.74 -41.43
CA GLU A 843 10.12 -9.60 -42.52
C GLU A 843 10.37 -11.05 -42.09
N ARG A 844 10.86 -11.26 -40.85
CA ARG A 844 11.10 -12.61 -40.30
C ARG A 844 9.81 -13.32 -39.96
N PHE A 845 8.77 -12.57 -39.59
CA PHE A 845 7.45 -13.10 -39.28
C PHE A 845 6.68 -13.46 -40.57
N GLU A 846 6.70 -12.59 -41.58
CA GLU A 846 6.07 -12.83 -42.90
C GLU A 846 6.62 -14.07 -43.62
N ARG A 847 7.96 -14.26 -43.65
CA ARG A 847 8.57 -15.45 -44.25
C ARG A 847 8.20 -16.76 -43.55
N ARG A 848 7.71 -16.69 -42.32
CA ARG A 848 7.50 -17.86 -41.44
C ARG A 848 6.02 -18.24 -41.31
N SER A 849 5.10 -17.26 -41.31
CA SER A 849 3.65 -17.50 -41.18
C SER A 849 2.95 -17.77 -42.51
N GLY A 850 3.51 -17.33 -43.64
CA GLY A 850 3.03 -17.63 -44.99
C GLY A 850 1.63 -17.13 -45.35
N LEU A 851 0.92 -16.43 -44.45
CA LEU A 851 -0.49 -16.07 -44.67
C LEU A 851 -0.88 -14.59 -44.53
N HIS A 852 -0.10 -13.69 -43.90
CA HIS A 852 -0.41 -12.25 -43.94
C HIS A 852 0.77 -11.32 -43.65
N THR A 853 0.75 -10.15 -44.29
CA THR A 853 1.65 -9.01 -44.04
C THR A 853 1.15 -8.20 -42.84
N LEU A 854 1.96 -8.08 -41.79
CA LEU A 854 1.63 -7.25 -40.62
C LEU A 854 1.79 -5.78 -40.98
N ASP A 855 0.71 -5.00 -40.97
CA ASP A 855 0.82 -3.55 -41.13
C ASP A 855 1.46 -2.94 -39.88
N THR A 856 2.72 -2.53 -40.00
CA THR A 856 3.52 -1.96 -38.92
C THR A 856 3.24 -0.46 -38.70
N SER A 857 2.34 0.15 -39.48
CA SER A 857 2.13 1.60 -39.52
C SER A 857 0.99 2.14 -38.64
N VAL A 858 0.24 1.28 -37.93
CA VAL A 858 -0.95 1.68 -37.12
C VAL A 858 -0.88 1.16 -35.68
N PRO A 859 -1.30 1.93 -34.65
CA PRO A 859 -1.37 1.47 -33.26
C PRO A 859 -2.57 0.54 -33.03
N ALA A 860 -2.36 -0.52 -32.23
CA ALA A 860 -3.34 -1.58 -32.00
C ALA A 860 -4.62 -1.08 -31.32
N THR A 861 -5.78 -1.36 -31.93
CA THR A 861 -7.08 -1.28 -31.24
C THR A 861 -7.52 -2.68 -30.84
N ALA A 862 -8.43 -2.76 -29.86
CA ALA A 862 -8.91 -4.02 -29.28
C ALA A 862 -9.53 -5.02 -30.28
N ALA A 863 -9.80 -4.59 -31.52
CA ALA A 863 -10.37 -5.40 -32.59
C ALA A 863 -9.40 -6.43 -33.21
N ASP A 864 -8.08 -6.17 -33.20
CA ASP A 864 -7.09 -7.09 -33.81
C ASP A 864 -6.86 -8.35 -32.96
N ARG A 865 -7.14 -8.26 -31.66
CA ARG A 865 -7.02 -9.36 -30.69
C ARG A 865 -8.14 -10.40 -30.87
N GLU A 866 -9.32 -9.94 -31.26
CA GLU A 866 -10.53 -10.77 -31.42
C GLU A 866 -10.52 -11.59 -32.72
N ILE A 867 -9.82 -11.11 -33.75
CA ILE A 867 -9.64 -11.82 -35.03
C ILE A 867 -8.64 -12.98 -34.88
N LEU A 868 -7.56 -12.78 -34.10
CA LEU A 868 -6.56 -13.81 -33.83
C LEU A 868 -7.07 -14.94 -32.92
N GLU A 869 -7.93 -14.63 -31.94
CA GLU A 869 -8.51 -15.63 -31.03
C GLU A 869 -9.49 -16.58 -31.76
N ARG A 870 -10.26 -16.08 -32.73
CA ARG A 870 -11.18 -16.92 -33.55
C ARG A 870 -10.48 -17.89 -34.50
N GLU A 871 -9.28 -17.56 -34.96
CA GLU A 871 -8.55 -18.39 -35.92
C GLU A 871 -7.77 -19.52 -35.23
N ILE A 872 -7.28 -19.28 -33.99
CA ILE A 872 -6.65 -20.30 -33.13
C ILE A 872 -7.67 -21.37 -32.70
N GLU A 873 -8.95 -21.04 -32.62
CA GLU A 873 -10.03 -22.00 -32.35
C GLU A 873 -10.26 -22.98 -33.51
N SER A 874 -9.86 -22.64 -34.74
CA SER A 874 -10.12 -23.44 -35.95
C SER A 874 -9.08 -24.54 -36.26
N LEU A 875 -7.97 -24.62 -35.51
CA LEU A 875 -6.89 -25.57 -35.76
C LEU A 875 -6.86 -26.75 -34.76
N GLY A 876 -6.70 -27.96 -35.30
CA GLY A 876 -6.83 -29.24 -34.59
C GLY A 876 -5.70 -29.58 -33.59
N THR A 877 -6.00 -30.54 -32.71
CA THR A 877 -5.39 -30.77 -31.38
C THR A 877 -3.96 -31.32 -31.32
N ALA A 878 -3.23 -31.47 -32.42
CA ALA A 878 -1.92 -32.16 -32.41
C ALA A 878 -0.67 -31.24 -32.48
N ASP A 879 -0.83 -29.93 -32.67
CA ASP A 879 0.32 -28.99 -32.72
C ASP A 879 0.03 -27.65 -32.01
N ARG A 880 -0.88 -27.68 -31.02
CA ARG A 880 -1.45 -26.47 -30.42
C ARG A 880 -0.53 -25.81 -29.40
N ASP A 881 0.23 -26.59 -28.61
CA ASP A 881 1.05 -26.06 -27.50
C ASP A 881 2.41 -25.53 -27.95
N THR A 882 3.01 -26.09 -29.00
CA THR A 882 4.30 -25.66 -29.56
C THR A 882 4.20 -24.37 -30.38
N LEU A 883 3.09 -24.16 -31.08
CA LEU A 883 2.81 -22.95 -31.86
C LEU A 883 2.23 -21.81 -31.01
N THR A 884 1.42 -22.08 -29.98
CA THR A 884 0.94 -21.02 -29.06
C THR A 884 2.07 -20.44 -28.22
N LEU A 885 2.97 -21.26 -27.67
CA LEU A 885 4.08 -20.76 -26.84
C LEU A 885 5.07 -19.90 -27.64
N LYS A 886 5.40 -20.30 -28.88
CA LYS A 886 6.30 -19.55 -29.76
C LYS A 886 5.67 -18.26 -30.30
N ASN A 887 4.39 -18.29 -30.69
CA ASN A 887 3.68 -17.07 -31.12
C ASN A 887 3.45 -16.09 -29.95
N THR A 888 3.28 -16.58 -28.73
CA THR A 888 3.15 -15.73 -27.53
C THR A 888 4.47 -15.00 -27.22
N VAL A 889 5.62 -15.67 -27.37
CA VAL A 889 6.95 -15.06 -27.19
C VAL A 889 7.23 -14.02 -28.28
N ASP A 890 6.93 -14.32 -29.54
CA ASP A 890 7.11 -13.38 -30.65
C ASP A 890 6.17 -12.16 -30.50
N MET A 891 4.93 -12.33 -30.01
CA MET A 891 4.01 -11.23 -29.69
C MET A 891 4.46 -10.39 -28.49
N GLN A 892 5.05 -11.00 -27.47
CA GLN A 892 5.67 -10.26 -26.35
C GLN A 892 6.88 -9.46 -26.82
N GLN A 893 7.69 -10.00 -27.73
CA GLN A 893 8.83 -9.30 -28.31
C GLN A 893 8.40 -8.14 -29.20
N LEU A 894 7.35 -8.31 -30.02
CA LEU A 894 6.74 -7.23 -30.80
C LEU A 894 6.16 -6.13 -29.89
N GLY A 895 5.49 -6.51 -28.80
CA GLY A 895 4.97 -5.59 -27.79
C GLY A 895 6.08 -4.76 -27.12
N ARG A 896 7.21 -5.38 -26.76
CA ARG A 896 8.38 -4.68 -26.22
C ARG A 896 8.99 -3.69 -27.22
N LEU A 897 9.25 -4.13 -28.45
CA LEU A 897 9.83 -3.24 -29.49
C LEU A 897 8.93 -2.04 -29.81
N ARG A 898 7.60 -2.23 -29.81
CA ARG A 898 6.64 -1.14 -30.03
C ARG A 898 6.58 -0.17 -28.83
N ASN A 899 6.64 -0.67 -27.60
CA ASN A 899 6.65 0.16 -26.40
C ASN A 899 7.94 0.99 -26.29
N ASP A 900 9.10 0.39 -26.59
CA ASP A 900 10.39 1.08 -26.62
C ASP A 900 10.40 2.20 -27.67
N LEU A 901 9.85 1.94 -28.86
CA LEU A 901 9.73 2.94 -29.91
C LEU A 901 8.80 4.09 -29.51
N ALA A 902 7.68 3.79 -28.85
CA ALA A 902 6.75 4.80 -28.35
C ALA A 902 7.40 5.68 -27.25
N ALA A 903 8.18 5.08 -26.36
CA ALA A 903 8.93 5.80 -25.33
C ALA A 903 9.98 6.74 -25.93
N LEU A 904 10.76 6.27 -26.92
CA LEU A 904 11.73 7.10 -27.62
C LEU A 904 11.07 8.25 -28.40
N GLN A 905 9.90 8.00 -29.02
CA GLN A 905 9.13 9.05 -29.69
C GLN A 905 8.55 10.09 -28.72
N ALA A 906 8.15 9.67 -27.51
CA ALA A 906 7.69 10.58 -26.47
C ALA A 906 8.84 11.46 -25.95
N GLU A 907 10.01 10.88 -25.72
CA GLU A 907 11.20 11.61 -25.26
C GLU A 907 11.71 12.59 -26.34
N ARG A 908 11.64 12.22 -27.62
CA ARG A 908 11.91 13.15 -28.73
C ARG A 908 10.95 14.35 -28.72
N ARG A 909 9.66 14.14 -28.45
CA ARG A 909 8.67 15.23 -28.36
C ARG A 909 8.96 16.16 -27.18
N ARG A 910 9.40 15.60 -26.04
CA ARG A 910 9.84 16.36 -24.86
C ARG A 910 11.08 17.20 -25.17
N LEU A 911 12.14 16.61 -25.74
CA LEU A 911 13.35 17.33 -26.13
C LEU A 911 13.06 18.43 -27.16
N ALA A 912 12.12 18.19 -28.09
CA ALA A 912 11.65 19.19 -29.04
C ALA A 912 10.85 20.33 -28.37
N SER A 913 10.04 20.02 -27.33
CA SER A 913 9.32 21.05 -26.56
C SER A 913 10.25 21.90 -25.71
N ASP A 914 11.28 21.29 -25.11
CA ASP A 914 12.25 21.97 -24.27
C ASP A 914 13.12 22.94 -25.10
N ARG A 915 13.54 22.52 -26.30
CA ARG A 915 14.24 23.40 -27.26
C ARG A 915 13.35 24.54 -27.79
N ALA A 916 12.04 24.30 -27.93
CA ALA A 916 11.07 25.34 -28.29
C ALA A 916 10.84 26.34 -27.13
N ALA A 917 10.90 25.88 -25.88
CA ALA A 917 10.79 26.72 -24.69
C ALA A 917 12.02 27.61 -24.48
N GLU A 918 13.23 27.11 -24.76
CA GLU A 918 14.48 27.91 -24.74
C GLU A 918 14.53 29.01 -25.81
N SER A 919 13.74 28.89 -26.88
CA SER A 919 13.70 29.87 -27.98
C SER A 919 12.71 31.04 -27.79
N LYS A 920 11.96 31.10 -26.68
CA LYS A 920 11.06 32.22 -26.36
C LYS A 920 11.76 33.28 -25.50
N PRO A 921 11.77 34.57 -25.87
CA PRO A 921 12.29 35.62 -25.00
C PRO A 921 11.37 35.81 -23.77
N LEU A 922 11.93 35.72 -22.57
CA LEU A 922 11.25 35.96 -21.30
C LEU A 922 10.68 37.40 -21.24
N SER A 923 9.36 37.52 -21.05
CA SER A 923 8.72 38.72 -20.53
C SER A 923 8.56 38.56 -19.02
N VAL A 924 9.21 39.42 -18.24
CA VAL A 924 9.20 39.38 -16.78
C VAL A 924 8.04 40.25 -16.27
N GLU A 925 7.01 39.63 -15.68
CA GLU A 925 6.05 40.32 -14.79
C GLU A 925 6.49 40.12 -13.33
N LEU A 926 6.75 41.22 -12.63
CA LEU A 926 7.12 41.26 -11.21
C LEU A 926 5.86 41.32 -10.33
N PRO A 927 5.80 40.60 -9.20
CA PRO A 927 4.72 40.73 -8.22
C PRO A 927 4.90 41.99 -7.36
N ALA A 928 3.77 42.60 -6.98
CA ALA A 928 3.70 43.80 -6.14
C ALA A 928 4.29 43.57 -4.74
N SER A 929 5.17 44.47 -4.29
CA SER A 929 5.64 44.57 -2.91
C SER A 929 5.01 45.76 -2.20
N GLU A 930 4.60 45.53 -0.94
CA GLU A 930 4.16 46.55 0.00
C GLU A 930 5.25 47.60 0.29
N THR A 931 4.78 48.82 0.47
CA THR A 931 5.52 50.07 0.63
C THR A 931 6.12 50.27 2.02
N LEU A 932 7.31 50.89 2.11
CA LEU A 932 7.68 51.91 3.11
C LEU A 932 8.67 52.92 2.45
N PRO A 933 8.74 54.18 2.91
CA PRO A 933 8.73 55.35 2.04
C PRO A 933 10.00 56.22 2.13
N GLY A 934 10.19 57.04 1.09
CA GLY A 934 11.00 58.26 1.18
C GLY A 934 12.22 58.25 0.26
N VAL A 935 12.02 58.64 -0.99
CA VAL A 935 12.71 59.76 -1.68
C VAL A 935 12.12 59.83 -3.10
N THR A 936 11.65 61.01 -3.47
CA THR A 936 11.14 61.38 -4.80
C THR A 936 11.78 62.73 -5.19
N PRO A 937 11.75 63.14 -6.46
CA PRO A 937 12.35 62.53 -7.66
C PRO A 937 13.14 63.62 -8.42
N THR A 938 13.60 63.40 -9.67
CA THR A 938 13.39 64.35 -10.81
C THR A 938 13.96 63.78 -12.12
N GLN A 939 13.01 63.47 -13.02
CA GLN A 939 12.89 63.69 -14.49
C GLN A 939 14.01 63.24 -15.45
N THR A 940 13.83 62.47 -16.53
CA THR A 940 12.76 62.23 -17.55
C THR A 940 13.17 62.80 -18.93
N SER A 941 13.24 61.90 -19.93
CA SER A 941 13.07 62.11 -21.39
C SER A 941 14.09 62.97 -22.14
N ALA A 942 14.33 62.83 -23.44
CA ALA A 942 14.10 61.81 -24.46
C ALA A 942 14.78 62.34 -25.75
N MET A 943 15.10 61.43 -26.68
CA MET A 943 14.92 61.62 -28.14
C MET A 943 16.02 62.28 -29.02
N HIS A 944 16.34 61.55 -30.10
CA HIS A 944 16.80 61.95 -31.46
C HIS A 944 18.29 62.24 -31.79
N ASP A 945 18.88 61.28 -32.51
CA ASP A 945 19.30 61.34 -33.92
C ASP A 945 19.78 62.69 -34.52
N HIS A 946 21.09 62.80 -34.79
CA HIS A 946 21.58 63.30 -36.09
C HIS A 946 23.07 63.01 -36.37
N ARG A 947 23.27 62.54 -37.61
CA ARG A 947 24.47 62.50 -38.47
C ARG A 947 25.03 63.93 -38.65
N SER A 948 26.33 64.20 -38.75
CA SER A 948 27.14 64.17 -39.99
C SER A 948 28.49 64.87 -39.77
N GLU A 949 29.56 64.40 -40.44
CA GLU A 949 30.56 65.15 -41.23
C GLU A 949 31.81 64.26 -41.36
N GLU A 950 32.10 63.67 -42.53
CA GLU A 950 32.65 64.23 -43.78
C GLU A 950 34.16 63.89 -43.92
N VAL A 951 34.46 63.11 -44.97
CA VAL A 951 35.45 63.34 -46.03
C VAL A 951 36.14 62.03 -46.44
N MET A 952 35.76 61.57 -47.64
CA MET A 952 36.50 60.70 -48.57
C MET A 952 37.18 61.63 -49.61
N PRO A 953 38.19 61.23 -50.44
CA PRO A 953 38.28 59.89 -51.04
C PRO A 953 39.68 59.33 -51.42
N ASP A 954 39.67 58.03 -51.73
CA ASP A 954 40.30 57.29 -52.87
C ASP A 954 41.82 57.09 -53.16
N PHE A 955 42.06 55.84 -53.63
CA PHE A 955 43.09 55.28 -54.57
C PHE A 955 44.55 54.95 -54.14
N ALA A 956 44.81 53.63 -54.05
CA ALA A 956 45.79 52.76 -54.75
C ALA A 956 47.33 53.04 -54.87
N VAL A 957 48.09 52.03 -54.41
CA VAL A 957 49.20 51.25 -55.05
C VAL A 957 50.58 51.89 -55.41
N ALA A 958 51.63 51.24 -54.85
CA ALA A 958 53.02 50.99 -55.29
C ALA A 958 54.15 52.04 -55.14
N GLY A 959 55.25 51.59 -54.48
CA GLY A 959 56.63 51.79 -54.97
C GLY A 959 57.60 52.69 -54.17
N GLY A 960 58.59 52.06 -53.52
CA GLY A 960 60.02 52.44 -53.65
C GLY A 960 60.65 53.59 -52.83
N SER A 961 61.34 53.22 -51.74
CA SER A 961 62.74 53.54 -51.36
C SER A 961 63.34 54.98 -51.22
N TYR A 962 64.27 55.07 -50.25
CA TYR A 962 65.29 56.11 -49.92
C TYR A 962 64.79 57.32 -49.11
N ALA A 963 65.44 57.84 -48.04
CA ALA A 963 66.81 57.74 -47.52
C ALA A 963 66.79 58.15 -46.00
N ARG A 964 67.55 57.50 -45.10
CA ARG A 964 68.94 57.81 -44.65
C ARG A 964 69.01 58.79 -43.45
N GLY A 965 69.64 58.35 -42.36
CA GLY A 965 70.25 59.27 -41.38
C GLY A 965 70.64 58.75 -39.98
N LYS A 966 71.72 57.95 -39.92
CA LYS A 966 72.84 57.98 -38.92
C LYS A 966 72.53 57.82 -37.41
N SER A 967 72.88 56.69 -36.79
CA SER A 967 74.21 56.24 -36.31
C SER A 967 74.80 57.04 -35.15
N LEU A 968 74.89 56.40 -33.98
CA LEU A 968 75.92 56.64 -32.98
C LEU A 968 76.47 55.27 -32.56
N ALA A 969 77.77 55.12 -32.78
CA ALA A 969 78.56 53.95 -32.46
C ALA A 969 78.83 53.86 -30.95
N TYR A 970 78.93 52.63 -30.44
CA TYR A 970 79.77 52.37 -29.26
C TYR A 970 80.43 50.99 -29.37
N ASP A 971 81.74 51.08 -29.59
CA ASP A 971 82.85 50.24 -29.15
C ASP A 971 82.60 48.74 -28.85
N ALA A 972 83.12 47.90 -29.75
CA ALA A 972 83.45 46.51 -29.48
C ALA A 972 84.95 46.42 -29.14
N GLY A 973 85.29 46.68 -27.89
CA GLY A 973 86.64 46.56 -27.35
C GLY A 973 86.60 46.29 -25.85
N SER A 974 87.32 45.25 -25.42
CA SER A 974 87.46 44.73 -24.03
C SER A 974 86.24 43.93 -23.54
N PHE A 975 86.29 42.70 -23.03
CA PHE A 975 87.31 41.80 -22.47
C PHE A 975 87.09 40.40 -23.09
N GLY A 976 88.10 39.67 -23.55
CA GLY A 976 89.04 38.97 -22.68
C GLY A 976 88.78 37.45 -22.69
N LEU A 977 88.74 36.83 -23.88
CA LEU A 977 88.76 35.38 -24.06
C LEU A 977 90.15 34.84 -23.69
N LEU A 978 90.36 34.59 -22.41
CA LEU A 978 91.52 33.86 -21.90
C LEU A 978 91.08 32.43 -21.57
N GLY A 979 91.59 31.45 -22.32
CA GLY A 979 91.60 30.06 -21.86
C GLY A 979 90.75 29.04 -22.63
N LEU A 980 90.73 29.10 -23.97
CA LEU A 980 90.41 27.90 -24.77
C LEU A 980 91.71 27.28 -25.25
N ARG A 981 92.21 26.29 -24.50
CA ARG A 981 93.21 25.36 -25.01
C ARG A 981 92.54 24.61 -26.16
N GLY A 982 93.05 24.82 -27.37
CA GLY A 982 92.45 24.32 -28.60
C GLY A 982 92.37 22.80 -28.63
N VAL A 983 91.14 22.29 -28.55
CA VAL A 983 90.76 21.08 -29.27
C VAL A 983 90.56 21.50 -30.72
N LYS A 984 91.13 20.76 -31.68
CA LYS A 984 91.03 21.06 -33.11
C LYS A 984 89.62 20.78 -33.62
N PHE A 985 88.66 21.61 -33.26
CA PHE A 985 87.45 21.73 -34.06
C PHE A 985 87.84 22.52 -35.32
N ASP A 986 87.53 21.97 -36.49
CA ASP A 986 87.80 22.57 -37.80
C ASP A 986 86.88 23.80 -38.00
N LEU A 987 87.11 24.84 -37.20
CA LEU A 987 86.38 26.11 -37.17
C LEU A 987 86.94 27.07 -38.24
N ASN A 988 87.11 26.58 -39.47
CA ASN A 988 87.36 27.42 -40.64
C ASN A 988 86.04 28.02 -41.15
N GLN A 989 85.32 28.72 -40.28
CA GLN A 989 84.02 29.32 -40.60
C GLN A 989 84.12 30.74 -41.18
N ARG A 990 85.34 31.28 -41.41
CA ARG A 990 85.53 32.66 -41.89
C ARG A 990 85.98 32.80 -43.35
N GLN A 991 86.22 31.73 -44.10
CA GLN A 991 86.72 31.84 -45.49
C GLN A 991 86.03 30.98 -46.54
N THR A 992 84.98 30.23 -46.21
CA THR A 992 84.22 29.47 -47.20
C THR A 992 82.75 29.49 -46.81
N GLU A 993 81.87 30.09 -47.62
CA GLU A 993 80.42 30.27 -47.35
C GLU A 993 79.62 28.94 -47.31
N GLN A 994 80.27 27.81 -46.99
CA GLN A 994 79.63 26.49 -46.92
C GLN A 994 79.19 26.16 -45.49
N ARG A 995 77.88 26.04 -45.29
CA ARG A 995 77.26 25.59 -44.04
C ARG A 995 77.67 24.13 -43.75
N LEU A 996 78.13 23.86 -42.53
CA LEU A 996 78.37 22.48 -42.07
C LEU A 996 77.07 21.66 -42.15
N PRO A 997 77.15 20.34 -42.41
CA PRO A 997 75.98 19.49 -42.42
C PRO A 997 75.34 19.44 -41.03
N THR A 998 74.08 19.85 -40.95
CA THR A 998 73.31 19.90 -39.71
C THR A 998 72.10 18.96 -39.81
N VAL A 999 71.81 18.24 -38.72
CA VAL A 999 70.62 17.40 -38.58
C VAL A 999 69.85 17.78 -37.33
N VAL A 1000 68.55 18.09 -37.47
CA VAL A 1000 67.69 18.49 -36.35
C VAL A 1000 66.79 17.33 -35.91
N PHE A 1001 66.70 17.09 -34.61
CA PHE A 1001 65.87 16.09 -33.95
C PHE A 1001 64.85 16.75 -33.00
N GLN A 1002 63.68 16.18 -32.82
CA GLN A 1002 62.60 16.70 -31.97
C GLN A 1002 61.97 15.60 -31.10
N SER A 1003 61.55 15.92 -29.88
CA SER A 1003 60.87 15.01 -28.94
C SER A 1003 59.81 15.72 -28.09
N LEU A 1004 58.80 14.97 -27.65
CA LEU A 1004 57.66 15.42 -26.83
C LEU A 1004 57.79 15.07 -25.33
N GLY A 1005 58.99 14.74 -24.83
CA GLY A 1005 59.27 14.88 -23.39
C GLY A 1005 59.82 13.70 -22.61
N GLU A 1006 60.21 12.59 -23.25
CA GLU A 1006 60.86 11.48 -22.52
C GLU A 1006 62.39 11.44 -22.75
N ARG A 1007 63.12 11.27 -21.63
CA ARG A 1007 64.59 11.14 -21.48
C ARG A 1007 65.38 11.27 -22.80
N PRO A 1008 65.79 12.50 -23.19
CA PRO A 1008 66.40 12.74 -24.50
C PRO A 1008 67.81 12.13 -24.58
N ARG A 1009 67.98 11.18 -25.50
CA ARG A 1009 69.24 10.51 -25.84
C ARG A 1009 69.36 10.42 -27.36
N LEU A 1010 70.50 10.86 -27.87
CA LEU A 1010 70.80 10.89 -29.30
C LEU A 1010 71.78 9.78 -29.66
N ASP A 1011 71.28 8.71 -30.27
CA ASP A 1011 72.05 7.61 -30.86
C ASP A 1011 71.97 7.70 -32.38
N VAL A 1012 73.09 8.03 -33.03
CA VAL A 1012 73.20 8.26 -34.48
C VAL A 1012 74.36 7.48 -35.10
N THR A 1013 74.13 6.95 -36.31
CA THR A 1013 75.16 6.30 -37.12
C THR A 1013 75.68 7.28 -38.18
N LEU A 1014 76.97 7.58 -38.14
CA LEU A 1014 77.65 8.48 -39.07
C LEU A 1014 78.40 7.69 -40.14
N ALA A 1015 78.36 8.17 -41.39
CA ALA A 1015 79.09 7.58 -42.51
C ALA A 1015 79.88 8.63 -43.29
N ASP A 1016 81.10 8.28 -43.74
CA ASP A 1016 81.90 9.14 -44.64
C ASP A 1016 81.36 9.09 -46.07
N ARG A 1017 80.67 10.16 -46.46
CA ARG A 1017 79.99 10.28 -47.75
C ARG A 1017 80.96 10.16 -48.93
N GLN A 1018 82.18 10.65 -48.81
CA GLN A 1018 83.14 10.67 -49.90
C GLN A 1018 83.76 9.28 -50.12
N SER A 1019 84.09 8.59 -49.03
CA SER A 1019 84.63 7.23 -49.09
C SER A 1019 83.61 6.23 -49.68
N PHE A 1020 82.33 6.32 -49.33
CA PHE A 1020 81.31 5.46 -49.96
C PHE A 1020 81.08 5.74 -51.44
N LYS A 1021 81.21 6.99 -51.91
CA LYS A 1021 81.15 7.31 -53.35
C LYS A 1021 82.34 6.74 -54.11
N THR A 1022 83.56 6.86 -53.56
CA THR A 1022 84.77 6.30 -54.20
C THR A 1022 84.70 4.76 -54.24
N LEU A 1023 84.24 4.13 -53.16
CA LEU A 1023 83.96 2.70 -53.13
C LEU A 1023 82.94 2.30 -54.21
N GLY A 1024 81.87 3.07 -54.40
CA GLY A 1024 80.88 2.80 -55.43
C GLY A 1024 81.44 2.83 -56.85
N TRP A 1025 82.29 3.82 -57.16
CA TRP A 1025 82.98 3.86 -58.45
C TRP A 1025 83.94 2.68 -58.64
N ALA A 1026 84.66 2.28 -57.60
CA ALA A 1026 85.55 1.10 -57.65
C ALA A 1026 84.76 -0.19 -57.90
N VAL A 1027 83.62 -0.37 -57.23
CA VAL A 1027 82.71 -1.52 -57.45
C VAL A 1027 82.16 -1.51 -58.88
N ALA A 1028 81.64 -0.38 -59.37
CA ALA A 1028 81.12 -0.26 -60.73
C ALA A 1028 82.17 -0.59 -61.80
N MET A 1029 83.38 -0.02 -61.68
CA MET A 1029 84.52 -0.32 -62.55
C MET A 1029 84.84 -1.82 -62.57
N THR A 1030 84.89 -2.45 -61.40
CA THR A 1030 85.19 -3.89 -61.28
C THR A 1030 84.10 -4.73 -61.95
N VAL A 1031 82.83 -4.39 -61.75
CA VAL A 1031 81.69 -5.07 -62.37
C VAL A 1031 81.75 -4.98 -63.89
N VAL A 1032 82.04 -3.79 -64.44
CA VAL A 1032 82.20 -3.58 -65.89
C VAL A 1032 83.37 -4.37 -66.45
N LEU A 1033 84.55 -4.33 -65.80
CA LEU A 1033 85.74 -5.05 -66.27
C LEU A 1033 85.52 -6.57 -66.33
N VAL A 1034 84.94 -7.15 -65.27
CA VAL A 1034 84.60 -8.59 -65.24
C VAL A 1034 83.52 -8.92 -66.27
N GLY A 1035 82.54 -8.03 -66.46
CA GLY A 1035 81.54 -8.14 -67.52
C GLY A 1035 82.18 -8.20 -68.90
N LEU A 1036 83.01 -7.23 -69.26
CA LEU A 1036 83.70 -7.21 -70.56
C LEU A 1036 84.55 -8.47 -70.80
N ALA A 1037 85.25 -8.97 -69.78
CA ALA A 1037 86.02 -10.22 -69.86
C ALA A 1037 85.16 -11.47 -70.15
N LEU A 1038 83.88 -11.45 -69.75
CA LEU A 1038 82.91 -12.52 -70.04
C LEU A 1038 82.27 -12.40 -71.44
N GLY A 1039 82.66 -11.40 -72.24
CA GLY A 1039 82.14 -11.13 -73.58
C GLY A 1039 82.24 -12.30 -74.58
N CYS A 1040 83.26 -13.16 -74.46
CA CYS A 1040 83.45 -14.32 -75.35
C CYS A 1040 82.79 -15.62 -74.85
N ARG A 1041 82.10 -15.60 -73.70
CA ARG A 1041 81.44 -16.78 -73.12
C ARG A 1041 79.99 -16.92 -73.60
N SER A 1042 79.39 -18.10 -73.35
CA SER A 1042 78.00 -18.38 -73.74
C SER A 1042 77.00 -17.38 -73.17
N GLY A 1043 75.90 -17.12 -73.88
CA GLY A 1043 74.86 -16.19 -73.42
C GLY A 1043 74.29 -16.52 -72.03
N ARG A 1044 74.23 -17.80 -71.67
CA ARG A 1044 73.83 -18.25 -70.33
C ARG A 1044 74.78 -17.78 -69.23
N THR A 1045 76.08 -17.74 -69.49
CA THR A 1045 77.08 -17.27 -68.52
C THR A 1045 76.97 -15.76 -68.31
N LYS A 1046 76.79 -14.99 -69.40
CA LYS A 1046 76.58 -13.54 -69.33
C LYS A 1046 75.31 -13.20 -68.55
N PHE A 1047 74.21 -13.89 -68.86
CA PHE A 1047 72.94 -13.69 -68.16
C PHE A 1047 73.04 -14.02 -66.67
N ARG A 1048 73.66 -15.14 -66.29
CA ARG A 1048 73.86 -15.51 -64.87
C ARG A 1048 74.70 -14.48 -64.11
N TYR A 1049 75.76 -13.95 -64.72
CA TYR A 1049 76.60 -12.93 -64.10
C TYR A 1049 75.81 -11.63 -63.86
N LEU A 1050 75.12 -11.12 -64.89
CA LEU A 1050 74.31 -9.90 -64.77
C LEU A 1050 73.16 -10.07 -63.78
N LEU A 1051 72.50 -11.22 -63.80
CA LEU A 1051 71.44 -11.55 -62.84
C LEU A 1051 72.00 -11.60 -61.41
N ALA A 1052 73.14 -12.27 -61.18
CA ALA A 1052 73.72 -12.40 -59.86
C ALA A 1052 74.18 -11.05 -59.29
N VAL A 1053 74.91 -10.25 -60.08
CA VAL A 1053 75.37 -8.92 -59.65
C VAL A 1053 74.19 -7.96 -59.45
N GLY A 1054 73.23 -7.95 -60.39
CA GLY A 1054 72.02 -7.13 -60.27
C GLY A 1054 71.18 -7.49 -59.05
N LEU A 1055 71.01 -8.79 -58.77
CA LEU A 1055 70.23 -9.27 -57.62
C LEU A 1055 70.92 -8.98 -56.29
N ILE A 1056 72.23 -9.22 -56.18
CA ILE A 1056 73.00 -8.92 -54.96
C ILE A 1056 73.02 -7.41 -54.70
N ALA A 1057 73.33 -6.59 -55.70
CA ALA A 1057 73.35 -5.13 -55.56
C ALA A 1057 71.96 -4.56 -55.24
N SER A 1058 70.88 -5.20 -55.69
CA SER A 1058 69.53 -4.73 -55.39
C SER A 1058 69.03 -5.18 -54.01
N LEU A 1059 69.42 -6.36 -53.54
CA LEU A 1059 68.96 -6.92 -52.26
C LEU A 1059 69.82 -6.48 -51.07
N LEU A 1060 71.13 -6.27 -51.25
CA LEU A 1060 72.03 -5.97 -50.15
C LEU A 1060 71.66 -4.67 -49.39
N PRO A 1061 71.27 -3.55 -50.04
CA PRO A 1061 70.85 -2.33 -49.34
C PRO A 1061 69.51 -2.45 -48.60
N ILE A 1062 68.72 -3.47 -48.92
CA ILE A 1062 67.40 -3.74 -48.34
C ILE A 1062 67.56 -4.51 -47.01
N VAL A 1063 68.71 -5.14 -46.76
CA VAL A 1063 68.99 -5.83 -45.50
C VAL A 1063 69.15 -4.81 -44.37
N PRO A 1064 68.41 -4.93 -43.24
CA PRO A 1064 68.59 -4.06 -42.08
C PRO A 1064 70.06 -3.99 -41.64
N GLY A 1065 70.56 -2.78 -41.39
CA GLY A 1065 71.96 -2.53 -41.07
C GLY A 1065 72.88 -2.33 -42.28
N PHE A 1066 72.48 -2.70 -43.50
CA PHE A 1066 73.30 -2.52 -44.72
C PHE A 1066 72.83 -1.39 -45.63
N ALA A 1067 71.86 -0.58 -45.21
CA ALA A 1067 71.33 0.54 -45.98
C ALA A 1067 72.42 1.55 -46.40
N PHE A 1068 73.49 1.70 -45.61
CA PHE A 1068 74.63 2.56 -45.94
C PHE A 1068 75.36 2.13 -47.24
N LEU A 1069 75.24 0.87 -47.66
CA LEU A 1069 75.78 0.35 -48.92
C LEU A 1069 74.92 0.67 -50.15
N ALA A 1070 73.82 1.41 -50.02
CA ALA A 1070 72.96 1.78 -51.15
C ALA A 1070 73.77 2.46 -52.26
N VAL A 1071 74.61 3.45 -51.93
CA VAL A 1071 75.43 4.18 -52.92
C VAL A 1071 76.36 3.28 -53.75
N PRO A 1072 77.19 2.40 -53.15
CA PRO A 1072 78.03 1.50 -53.94
C PRO A 1072 77.23 0.43 -54.70
N CYS A 1073 76.11 -0.04 -54.14
CA CYS A 1073 75.25 -1.00 -54.81
C CYS A 1073 74.51 -0.40 -56.02
N ASP A 1074 74.02 0.84 -55.90
CA ASP A 1074 73.40 1.59 -57.00
C ASP A 1074 74.36 1.74 -58.18
N MET A 1075 75.63 2.05 -57.89
CA MET A 1075 76.69 2.13 -58.91
C MET A 1075 76.95 0.77 -59.58
N ALA A 1076 76.83 -0.34 -58.85
CA ALA A 1076 76.90 -1.68 -59.44
C ALA A 1076 75.69 -1.99 -60.35
N VAL A 1077 74.48 -1.59 -59.96
CA VAL A 1077 73.27 -1.73 -60.80
C VAL A 1077 73.40 -0.92 -62.08
N TYR A 1078 73.88 0.32 -62.00
CA TYR A 1078 74.15 1.14 -63.19
C TYR A 1078 75.19 0.47 -64.12
N ALA A 1079 76.25 -0.12 -63.57
CA ALA A 1079 77.22 -0.90 -64.34
C ALA A 1079 76.59 -2.12 -65.04
N VAL A 1080 75.67 -2.83 -64.38
CA VAL A 1080 74.90 -3.95 -64.98
C VAL A 1080 74.05 -3.46 -66.16
N LEU A 1081 73.36 -2.31 -66.03
CA LEU A 1081 72.56 -1.73 -67.11
C LEU A 1081 73.42 -1.36 -68.33
N VAL A 1082 74.60 -0.77 -68.10
CA VAL A 1082 75.57 -0.47 -69.16
C VAL A 1082 76.04 -1.75 -69.86
N LEU A 1083 76.33 -2.81 -69.11
CA LEU A 1083 76.72 -4.11 -69.69
C LEU A 1083 75.58 -4.80 -70.46
N ILE A 1084 74.33 -4.68 -70.00
CA ILE A 1084 73.15 -5.20 -70.74
C ILE A 1084 73.05 -4.49 -72.09
N ALA A 1085 73.16 -3.17 -72.12
CA ALA A 1085 73.15 -2.39 -73.36
C ALA A 1085 74.30 -2.81 -74.28
N TYR A 1086 75.51 -2.97 -73.74
CA TYR A 1086 76.68 -3.42 -74.49
C TYR A 1086 76.48 -4.82 -75.13
N TYR A 1087 75.98 -5.79 -74.36
CA TYR A 1087 75.71 -7.13 -74.89
C TYR A 1087 74.54 -7.17 -75.88
N GLY A 1088 73.53 -6.32 -75.71
CA GLY A 1088 72.42 -6.20 -76.66
C GLY A 1088 72.88 -5.69 -78.02
N ILE A 1089 73.75 -4.69 -78.04
CA ILE A 1089 74.36 -4.18 -79.28
C ILE A 1089 75.22 -5.27 -79.94
N ALA A 1090 76.00 -6.02 -79.15
CA ALA A 1090 76.82 -7.12 -79.64
C ALA A 1090 76.05 -8.38 -80.08
N LEU A 1091 74.71 -8.42 -79.94
CA LEU A 1091 73.85 -9.50 -80.40
C LEU A 1091 73.18 -9.19 -81.75
N VAL A 1092 73.13 -7.91 -82.12
CA VAL A 1092 72.50 -7.40 -83.36
C VAL A 1092 73.53 -7.18 -84.48
N GLY A 1093 74.81 -7.04 -84.14
CA GLY A 1093 75.95 -7.12 -85.07
C GLY A 1093 76.60 -8.49 -85.00
#